data_AF-A0AAE4SFI4-F1
#
_entry.id   AF-A0AAE4SFI4-F1
#
_cell.length_a   1.000
_cell.length_b   1.000
_cell.length_c   1.000
_cell.angle_alpha   90.00
_cell.angle_beta   90.00
_cell.angle_gamma   90.00
#
_symmetry.space_group_name_H-M   'P 1'
#
loop_
_entity.id
_entity.type
_entity.pdbx_description
1 polymer ?
#
loop_
_entity_poly.entity_id
_entity_poly.type
_entity_poly.pdbx_seq_one_letter_code
_entity_poly.pdbx_strand_id
1 'polypeptide(L)'
;MIGLTTKNQNRVRIGIILLIVLLLILLFTTCLADREIGTSCYSCSVSSQNSAGFELPPANNTTPETPLPPKNVTPGGNGTDPNPPNPPTPIDLDAELYDYKLWVGENGDPDVDYLRVLLFVPAGNTVDANTLLVEYDELGGTDSGEIALTNADISVYESISSGNYYLIKLSGDILTSNNVSSGVIYTYTFSLPTLSNDTSVNYPFESGDGVTEPFEMTHVVQLDAMRYYTGAAGAGKDFELTTDIEIPAEWNTGSGKVDRAFVDGKGWVPIGEGVVDTMIFMVDSVPFSGNFNGNGHEITGLFIEQSFDPQVDYETAVTGLFGCADGATFEDVKLDEINIMGSLFSGGLLGYGTDIDIQNVDVSGNLTADTYGGGLVGYVDGNGNIIECNTNVFVNGTKSSASMGGLIGEIGYMADYSVGSCKAYGNVSGLQEIGGLIGQTNYATIQNCEAFGDVEGYRDYTNPYSGLLSPASGIGGLVGKMIEGTVSECNASGSVIGTQYVGGLIGDNSYASVTNCHANGETIEGGFAVGGLIGGGGYMTVVQYHFVVENCSYTGNSVSGNHSAGGLIGWVENITVNNCYLTGDVLPSQIDISMLAIGGYGPGTGGLIGHASRGCVIENSYATGSVTFDNSYSGGYGTGGLIGYINQSSVDNCYAQGGEIKGADNTGGLVGFANTGTTIKTSVVLTEEITTTGTNKGRVVGYNAAGNTLQNNYAVESMTGGTWTPAANGKDGADVSDATAKTLTFYSNAPLSWSISADGIGTIWRIDNNNAYPVLSWQTP
;
A
#
# COMPACT_ATOMS: atom_id res chain seq x y z
N MET A 1 -47.15 -0.13 2.49
CA MET A 1 -48.13 -0.79 3.38
C MET A 1 -48.44 -2.20 2.87
N ILE A 2 -47.66 -3.21 3.29
CA ILE A 2 -48.10 -4.56 3.72
C ILE A 2 -46.98 -5.04 4.65
N GLY A 3 -47.28 -5.24 5.93
CA GLY A 3 -46.31 -5.72 6.92
C GLY A 3 -46.09 -7.22 6.74
N LEU A 4 -44.87 -7.63 6.41
CA LEU A 4 -44.46 -9.04 6.38
C LEU A 4 -43.46 -9.28 7.51
N THR A 5 -43.78 -10.24 8.38
CA THR A 5 -42.94 -10.72 9.48
C THR A 5 -41.58 -11.24 8.99
N THR A 6 -40.56 -11.10 9.83
CA THR A 6 -39.13 -11.42 9.60
C THR A 6 -38.83 -12.75 8.90
N LYS A 7 -39.70 -13.76 9.03
CA LYS A 7 -39.54 -15.06 8.35
C LYS A 7 -39.77 -15.00 6.82
N ASN A 8 -40.49 -14.00 6.31
CA ASN A 8 -40.72 -13.80 4.88
C ASN A 8 -39.65 -12.93 4.19
N GLN A 9 -38.89 -12.12 4.94
CA GLN A 9 -37.76 -11.34 4.43
C GLN A 9 -36.62 -12.25 3.94
N ASN A 10 -36.32 -13.33 4.67
CA ASN A 10 -35.27 -14.27 4.27
C ASN A 10 -35.65 -15.10 3.04
N ARG A 11 -36.94 -15.43 2.85
CA ARG A 11 -37.41 -16.13 1.65
C ARG A 11 -37.43 -15.24 0.40
N VAL A 12 -37.73 -13.95 0.58
CA VAL A 12 -37.64 -12.96 -0.51
C VAL A 12 -36.17 -12.68 -0.87
N ARG A 13 -35.26 -12.58 0.12
CA ARG A 13 -33.82 -12.45 -0.12
C ARG A 13 -33.23 -13.66 -0.84
N ILE A 14 -33.56 -14.89 -0.42
CA ILE A 14 -33.12 -16.11 -1.11
C ILE A 14 -33.70 -16.18 -2.52
N GLY A 15 -34.96 -15.76 -2.72
CA GLY A 15 -35.58 -15.69 -4.05
C GLY A 15 -34.92 -14.68 -4.98
N ILE A 16 -34.48 -13.53 -4.47
CA ILE A 16 -33.75 -12.50 -5.23
C ILE A 16 -32.35 -12.98 -5.57
N ILE A 17 -31.65 -13.62 -4.62
CA ILE A 17 -30.31 -14.19 -4.85
C ILE A 17 -30.38 -15.30 -5.92
N LEU A 18 -31.36 -16.19 -5.84
CA LEU A 18 -31.57 -17.23 -6.87
C LEU A 18 -31.91 -16.64 -8.24
N LEU A 19 -32.64 -15.53 -8.30
CA LEU A 19 -32.96 -14.84 -9.56
C LEU A 19 -31.72 -14.17 -10.16
N ILE A 20 -30.86 -13.56 -9.33
CA ILE A 20 -29.60 -12.94 -9.75
C ILE A 20 -28.62 -14.00 -10.26
N VAL A 21 -28.51 -15.15 -9.57
CA VAL A 21 -27.70 -16.29 -10.02
C VAL A 21 -28.24 -16.85 -11.34
N LEU A 22 -29.56 -16.95 -11.52
CA LEU A 22 -30.15 -17.38 -12.79
C LEU A 22 -29.86 -16.39 -13.95
N LEU A 23 -29.91 -15.09 -13.67
CA LEU A 23 -29.59 -14.01 -14.61
C LEU A 23 -28.11 -14.01 -15.00
N LEU A 24 -27.20 -14.25 -14.05
CA LEU A 24 -25.76 -14.39 -14.29
C LEU A 24 -25.46 -15.64 -15.14
N ILE A 25 -26.10 -16.78 -14.85
CA ILE A 25 -25.98 -17.99 -15.67
C ILE A 25 -26.49 -17.75 -17.10
N LEU A 26 -27.61 -17.03 -17.25
CA LEU A 26 -28.15 -16.65 -18.57
C LEU A 26 -27.18 -15.73 -19.34
N LEU A 27 -26.59 -14.73 -18.67
CA LEU A 27 -25.58 -13.82 -19.25
C LEU A 27 -24.31 -14.56 -19.71
N PHE A 28 -23.83 -15.53 -18.93
CA PHE A 28 -22.69 -16.36 -19.30
C PHE A 28 -23.00 -17.31 -20.46
N THR A 29 -24.22 -17.88 -20.52
CA THR A 29 -24.62 -18.73 -21.65
C THR A 29 -24.83 -17.95 -22.95
N THR A 30 -25.22 -16.67 -22.89
CA THR A 30 -25.28 -15.81 -24.09
C THR A 30 -23.90 -15.34 -24.56
N CYS A 31 -22.92 -15.22 -23.66
CA CYS A 31 -21.56 -14.81 -24.02
C CYS A 31 -20.75 -15.92 -24.71
N LEU A 32 -21.11 -17.18 -24.48
CA LEU A 32 -20.49 -18.36 -25.11
C LEU A 32 -21.10 -18.72 -26.47
N ALA A 33 -22.22 -18.10 -26.88
CA ALA A 33 -22.91 -18.40 -28.13
C ALA A 33 -22.52 -17.50 -29.33
N ASP A 34 -21.78 -16.40 -29.12
CA ASP A 34 -21.43 -15.42 -30.17
C ASP A 34 -19.94 -15.38 -30.53
N ARG A 35 -19.12 -16.35 -30.09
CA ARG A 35 -17.72 -16.51 -30.54
C ARG A 35 -17.57 -17.56 -31.63
N GLU A 36 -18.32 -17.40 -32.72
CA GLU A 36 -17.90 -17.90 -34.04
C GLU A 36 -18.19 -16.85 -35.11
N ILE A 37 -17.17 -16.60 -35.95
CA ILE A 37 -17.19 -15.84 -37.22
C ILE A 37 -16.95 -14.32 -37.10
N GLY A 38 -15.81 -13.86 -37.66
CA GLY A 38 -15.79 -12.56 -38.36
C GLY A 38 -14.56 -11.68 -38.15
N THR A 39 -13.54 -11.89 -38.97
CA THR A 39 -12.58 -10.85 -39.37
C THR A 39 -13.29 -9.62 -39.93
N SER A 40 -12.97 -8.41 -39.43
CA SER A 40 -12.60 -7.19 -40.21
C SER A 40 -12.94 -5.85 -39.55
N CYS A 41 -12.10 -4.86 -39.86
CA CYS A 41 -12.33 -3.41 -39.90
C CYS A 41 -12.11 -2.57 -38.63
N TYR A 42 -10.85 -2.19 -38.38
CA TYR A 42 -10.54 -0.81 -38.01
C TYR A 42 -9.92 -0.09 -39.21
N SER A 43 -10.72 0.76 -39.85
CA SER A 43 -10.26 1.80 -40.77
C SER A 43 -10.02 3.07 -39.96
N CYS A 44 -8.77 3.53 -39.87
CA CYS A 44 -8.51 4.94 -39.68
C CYS A 44 -7.32 5.34 -40.54
N SER A 45 -7.63 6.18 -41.51
CA SER A 45 -6.74 6.84 -42.45
C SER A 45 -5.71 7.71 -41.73
N VAL A 46 -4.43 7.47 -41.99
CA VAL A 46 -3.41 8.53 -41.90
C VAL A 46 -2.61 8.53 -43.19
N SER A 47 -2.52 9.74 -43.73
CA SER A 47 -1.85 10.15 -44.94
C SER A 47 -0.38 9.74 -44.99
N SER A 48 0.03 9.30 -46.18
CA SER A 48 1.40 9.14 -46.62
C SER A 48 2.20 10.44 -46.53
N GLN A 49 3.49 10.32 -46.20
CA GLN A 49 4.66 10.91 -46.89
C GLN A 49 5.96 10.46 -46.19
N ASN A 50 6.76 9.65 -46.91
CA ASN A 50 8.25 9.63 -47.05
C ASN A 50 9.15 9.86 -45.80
N SER A 51 10.30 9.18 -45.58
CA SER A 51 11.15 8.25 -46.35
C SER A 51 12.42 7.91 -45.52
N ALA A 52 13.13 6.86 -45.95
CA ALA A 52 14.48 6.39 -45.58
C ALA A 52 14.58 5.52 -44.31
N GLY A 53 15.10 4.30 -44.31
CA GLY A 53 15.92 3.59 -45.29
C GLY A 53 17.10 2.95 -44.56
N PHE A 54 16.93 1.74 -44.02
CA PHE A 54 18.04 0.88 -43.57
C PHE A 54 17.67 -0.58 -43.81
N GLU A 55 18.48 -1.24 -44.65
CA GLU A 55 18.42 -2.68 -44.96
C GLU A 55 19.16 -3.49 -43.88
N LEU A 56 18.60 -4.66 -43.51
CA LEU A 56 19.32 -5.75 -42.85
C LEU A 56 19.12 -7.06 -43.64
N PRO A 57 20.08 -7.99 -43.65
CA PRO A 57 20.14 -9.14 -44.56
C PRO A 57 19.28 -10.35 -44.08
N PRO A 58 19.08 -11.38 -44.93
CA PRO A 58 17.93 -12.28 -44.84
C PRO A 58 18.06 -13.42 -43.83
N ALA A 59 16.89 -13.82 -43.34
CA ALA A 59 16.60 -14.97 -42.50
C ALA A 59 16.98 -16.31 -43.15
N ASN A 60 17.45 -17.26 -42.32
CA ASN A 60 17.44 -18.67 -42.64
C ASN A 60 16.28 -19.37 -41.92
N ASN A 61 15.44 -19.99 -42.74
CA ASN A 61 14.33 -20.86 -42.37
C ASN A 61 14.81 -22.09 -41.57
N THR A 62 14.18 -22.36 -40.43
CA THR A 62 13.63 -23.69 -40.13
C THR A 62 12.30 -23.54 -39.37
N THR A 63 11.35 -24.40 -39.73
CA THR A 63 9.94 -24.46 -39.34
C THR A 63 9.71 -24.72 -37.85
N PRO A 64 8.70 -24.13 -37.19
CA PRO A 64 8.21 -24.63 -35.90
C PRO A 64 7.25 -25.80 -36.11
N GLU A 65 7.52 -26.92 -35.43
CA GLU A 65 6.56 -28.01 -35.28
C GLU A 65 5.39 -27.57 -34.37
N THR A 66 4.21 -28.07 -34.73
CA THR A 66 2.90 -27.82 -34.11
C THR A 66 2.77 -28.39 -32.69
N PRO A 67 2.07 -27.73 -31.75
CA PRO A 67 1.78 -28.28 -30.42
C PRO A 67 0.64 -29.32 -30.46
N LEU A 68 0.75 -30.30 -29.55
CA LEU A 68 -0.10 -31.49 -29.38
C LEU A 68 -1.57 -31.18 -29.00
N PRO A 69 -2.54 -32.08 -29.30
CA PRO A 69 -3.91 -31.92 -28.81
C PRO A 69 -4.07 -32.42 -27.35
N PRO A 70 -4.90 -31.75 -26.53
CA PRO A 70 -5.10 -32.08 -25.12
C PRO A 70 -5.95 -33.35 -24.92
N LYS A 71 -5.57 -34.16 -23.92
CA LYS A 71 -6.37 -35.31 -23.44
C LYS A 71 -7.50 -34.82 -22.54
N ASN A 72 -8.73 -35.04 -22.97
CA ASN A 72 -9.94 -34.95 -22.16
C ASN A 72 -9.96 -36.05 -21.09
N VAL A 73 -10.18 -35.68 -19.82
CA VAL A 73 -10.65 -36.58 -18.77
C VAL A 73 -12.06 -36.14 -18.36
N THR A 74 -13.00 -37.07 -18.41
CA THR A 74 -14.41 -36.88 -18.05
C THR A 74 -14.65 -37.24 -16.58
N PRO A 75 -15.61 -36.61 -15.88
CA PRO A 75 -15.92 -36.91 -14.48
C PRO A 75 -16.92 -38.06 -14.36
N GLY A 76 -16.64 -39.03 -13.49
CA GLY A 76 -17.54 -40.14 -13.21
C GLY A 76 -17.62 -40.48 -11.72
N GLY A 77 -18.83 -40.38 -11.16
CA GLY A 77 -19.35 -41.35 -10.19
C GLY A 77 -19.39 -40.96 -8.71
N ASN A 78 -20.58 -40.57 -8.24
CA ASN A 78 -20.97 -40.58 -6.82
C ASN A 78 -20.93 -42.02 -6.26
N GLY A 79 -20.13 -42.24 -5.20
CA GLY A 79 -20.17 -43.40 -4.34
C GLY A 79 -20.05 -42.96 -2.88
N THR A 80 -21.06 -43.30 -2.07
CA THR A 80 -21.14 -43.03 -0.63
C THR A 80 -20.19 -43.95 0.14
N ASP A 81 -19.25 -43.40 0.91
CA ASP A 81 -18.53 -44.11 1.97
C ASP A 81 -18.68 -43.35 3.30
N PRO A 82 -19.24 -43.94 4.37
CA PRO A 82 -19.38 -43.30 5.67
C PRO A 82 -18.23 -43.72 6.58
N ASN A 83 -17.11 -42.99 6.56
CA ASN A 83 -16.17 -42.89 7.69
C ASN A 83 -15.30 -41.64 7.49
N PRO A 84 -15.11 -40.79 8.52
CA PRO A 84 -14.12 -39.71 8.45
C PRO A 84 -12.73 -40.32 8.30
N PRO A 85 -11.82 -39.75 7.48
CA PRO A 85 -10.43 -40.15 7.52
C PRO A 85 -9.90 -39.88 8.93
N ASN A 86 -9.22 -40.88 9.51
CA ASN A 86 -8.50 -40.70 10.76
C ASN A 86 -7.53 -39.50 10.62
N PRO A 87 -7.29 -38.72 11.69
CA PRO A 87 -6.22 -37.73 11.67
C PRO A 87 -4.91 -38.43 11.28
N PRO A 88 -4.05 -37.81 10.45
CA PRO A 88 -2.74 -38.37 10.18
C PRO A 88 -2.02 -38.58 11.51
N THR A 89 -1.51 -39.79 11.72
CA THR A 89 -0.54 -40.09 12.77
C THR A 89 0.61 -39.09 12.70
N PRO A 90 1.16 -38.62 13.83
CA PRO A 90 2.35 -37.77 13.83
C PRO A 90 3.41 -38.40 12.92
N ILE A 91 3.95 -37.61 11.99
CA ILE A 91 5.08 -38.04 11.16
C ILE A 91 6.24 -38.27 12.13
N ASP A 92 6.67 -39.52 12.21
CA ASP A 92 7.86 -39.95 12.90
C ASP A 92 9.05 -39.46 12.05
N LEU A 93 9.78 -38.45 12.53
CA LEU A 93 10.93 -37.84 11.83
C LEU A 93 12.16 -38.77 11.80
N ASP A 94 12.01 -40.02 12.24
CA ASP A 94 13.02 -41.06 12.09
C ASP A 94 13.13 -41.47 10.60
N ALA A 95 14.06 -40.81 9.91
CA ALA A 95 14.55 -41.09 8.56
C ALA A 95 13.80 -40.45 7.37
N GLU A 96 13.64 -39.13 7.35
CA GLU A 96 13.35 -38.43 6.09
C GLU A 96 14.63 -37.99 5.37
N LEU A 97 14.72 -38.47 4.13
CA LEU A 97 15.71 -38.17 3.11
C LEU A 97 15.56 -36.71 2.66
N TYR A 98 16.64 -35.94 2.67
CA TYR A 98 16.63 -34.55 2.21
C TYR A 98 16.96 -34.49 0.71
N ASP A 99 15.99 -34.11 -0.12
CA ASP A 99 16.16 -33.94 -1.57
C ASP A 99 16.59 -32.50 -1.89
N TYR A 100 17.84 -32.31 -2.34
CA TYR A 100 18.40 -31.02 -2.79
C TYR A 100 18.39 -30.97 -4.32
N LYS A 101 17.69 -30.00 -4.93
CA LYS A 101 17.78 -29.75 -6.38
C LYS A 101 18.93 -28.79 -6.66
N LEU A 102 19.89 -29.20 -7.50
CA LEU A 102 21.05 -28.39 -7.90
C LEU A 102 21.20 -28.40 -9.42
N TRP A 103 21.45 -27.21 -9.99
CA TRP A 103 21.85 -27.06 -11.38
C TRP A 103 23.39 -27.05 -11.48
N VAL A 104 23.96 -27.91 -12.32
CA VAL A 104 25.41 -27.97 -12.55
C VAL A 104 25.73 -27.15 -13.81
N GLY A 105 26.49 -26.07 -13.66
CA GLY A 105 26.83 -25.14 -14.74
C GLY A 105 27.64 -25.76 -15.90
N GLU A 106 27.76 -25.02 -17.01
CA GLU A 106 28.57 -25.43 -18.17
C GLU A 106 30.07 -25.50 -17.84
N ASN A 107 30.75 -26.56 -18.30
CA ASN A 107 32.19 -26.79 -18.11
C ASN A 107 33.02 -25.53 -18.45
N GLY A 108 33.53 -24.85 -17.42
CA GLY A 108 34.42 -23.70 -17.54
C GLY A 108 34.02 -22.44 -16.79
N ASP A 109 32.91 -22.45 -16.04
CA ASP A 109 32.57 -21.38 -15.08
C ASP A 109 33.26 -21.63 -13.73
N PRO A 110 34.28 -20.84 -13.32
CA PRO A 110 35.00 -21.03 -12.07
C PRO A 110 34.19 -20.68 -10.80
N ASP A 111 32.95 -20.17 -10.96
CA ASP A 111 32.15 -19.67 -9.83
C ASP A 111 31.06 -20.66 -9.35
N VAL A 112 30.92 -21.85 -9.94
CA VAL A 112 29.92 -22.88 -9.53
C VAL A 112 30.60 -24.18 -9.08
N ASP A 113 31.42 -24.14 -8.03
CA ASP A 113 32.31 -25.27 -7.70
C ASP A 113 32.02 -26.02 -6.38
N TYR A 114 30.91 -25.78 -5.67
CA TYR A 114 30.54 -26.65 -4.54
C TYR A 114 29.06 -26.59 -4.05
N LEU A 115 28.46 -27.76 -3.75
CA LEU A 115 27.21 -27.86 -2.99
C LEU A 115 27.52 -27.89 -1.49
N ARG A 116 26.84 -27.04 -0.72
CA ARG A 116 26.93 -26.98 0.74
C ARG A 116 25.65 -27.51 1.36
N VAL A 117 25.78 -28.52 2.20
CA VAL A 117 24.66 -29.07 2.96
C VAL A 117 24.94 -28.93 4.45
N LEU A 118 24.03 -28.26 5.14
CA LEU A 118 24.04 -28.17 6.59
C LEU A 118 23.31 -29.37 7.20
N LEU A 119 24.06 -30.19 7.95
CA LEU A 119 23.55 -31.36 8.64
C LEU A 119 23.62 -31.15 10.15
N PHE A 120 22.48 -31.16 10.84
CA PHE A 120 22.47 -31.16 12.30
C PHE A 120 22.69 -32.57 12.86
N VAL A 121 23.61 -32.70 13.81
CA VAL A 121 23.88 -33.95 14.53
C VAL A 121 23.81 -33.71 16.03
N PRO A 122 22.94 -34.42 16.76
CA PRO A 122 22.73 -34.18 18.19
C PRO A 122 23.99 -34.40 19.04
N ALA A 123 24.06 -33.71 20.16
CA ALA A 123 25.18 -33.77 21.09
C ALA A 123 25.43 -35.22 21.55
N GLY A 124 26.71 -35.60 21.61
CA GLY A 124 27.12 -36.96 21.94
C GLY A 124 27.19 -37.91 20.73
N ASN A 125 26.70 -37.51 19.56
CA ASN A 125 26.89 -38.22 18.30
C ASN A 125 28.02 -37.58 17.46
N THR A 126 28.59 -38.36 16.54
CA THR A 126 29.61 -37.91 15.60
C THR A 126 29.28 -38.39 14.20
N VAL A 127 29.54 -37.56 13.19
CA VAL A 127 29.43 -37.94 11.79
C VAL A 127 30.70 -38.68 11.34
N ASP A 128 30.56 -39.87 10.76
CA ASP A 128 31.62 -40.56 10.01
C ASP A 128 31.32 -40.41 8.52
N ALA A 129 32.20 -39.74 7.76
CA ALA A 129 32.00 -39.53 6.32
C ALA A 129 31.82 -40.83 5.53
N ASN A 130 32.37 -41.96 6.00
CA ASN A 130 32.21 -43.25 5.35
C ASN A 130 30.80 -43.85 5.49
N THR A 131 29.93 -43.22 6.29
CA THR A 131 28.56 -43.65 6.55
C THR A 131 27.50 -42.75 5.93
N LEU A 132 27.91 -41.60 5.37
CA LEU A 132 27.03 -40.71 4.62
C LEU A 132 27.06 -41.08 3.14
N LEU A 133 25.90 -41.46 2.61
CA LEU A 133 25.69 -41.69 1.18
C LEU A 133 24.93 -40.50 0.62
N VAL A 134 25.47 -39.91 -0.45
CA VAL A 134 24.77 -38.89 -1.23
C VAL A 134 24.36 -39.54 -2.54
N GLU A 135 23.10 -39.87 -2.68
CA GLU A 135 22.54 -40.31 -3.94
C GLU A 135 22.28 -39.08 -4.82
N TYR A 136 22.37 -39.24 -6.14
CA TYR A 136 21.95 -38.21 -7.09
C TYR A 136 21.07 -38.83 -8.17
N ASP A 137 20.07 -38.07 -8.61
CA ASP A 137 19.10 -38.43 -9.65
C ASP A 137 18.89 -37.25 -10.61
N GLU A 138 19.07 -37.48 -11.90
CA GLU A 138 18.79 -36.52 -12.97
C GLU A 138 17.29 -36.22 -13.05
N LEU A 139 16.91 -34.95 -12.92
CA LEU A 139 15.51 -34.56 -12.91
C LEU A 139 14.88 -34.75 -14.30
N GLY A 140 14.05 -35.80 -14.44
CA GLY A 140 13.39 -36.13 -15.71
C GLY A 140 14.28 -36.90 -16.71
N GLY A 141 15.47 -37.33 -16.28
CA GLY A 141 16.40 -38.12 -17.08
C GLY A 141 16.62 -39.54 -16.55
N THR A 142 17.79 -40.12 -16.82
CA THR A 142 18.15 -41.49 -16.40
C THR A 142 19.48 -41.57 -15.66
N ASP A 143 20.25 -40.49 -15.61
CA ASP A 143 21.53 -40.48 -14.90
C ASP A 143 21.27 -40.45 -13.39
N SER A 144 21.73 -41.48 -12.70
CA SER A 144 21.59 -41.63 -11.25
C SER A 144 22.81 -42.34 -10.68
N GLY A 145 23.15 -42.09 -9.42
CA GLY A 145 24.31 -42.71 -8.80
C GLY A 145 24.55 -42.27 -7.36
N GLU A 146 25.69 -42.67 -6.82
CA GLU A 146 26.10 -42.40 -5.44
C GLU A 146 27.42 -41.64 -5.43
N ILE A 147 27.52 -40.65 -4.55
CA ILE A 147 28.73 -39.90 -4.26
C ILE A 147 29.24 -40.33 -2.89
N ALA A 148 30.45 -40.87 -2.87
CA ALA A 148 31.16 -41.21 -1.64
C ALA A 148 31.85 -39.96 -1.06
N LEU A 149 31.54 -39.62 0.19
CA LEU A 149 32.16 -38.53 0.92
C LEU A 149 33.39 -38.98 1.70
N THR A 150 34.34 -38.07 1.92
CA THR A 150 35.48 -38.25 2.81
C THR A 150 35.42 -37.29 3.99
N ASN A 151 36.16 -37.57 5.06
CA ASN A 151 36.23 -36.68 6.23
C ASN A 151 36.83 -35.30 5.91
N ALA A 152 37.46 -35.11 4.74
CA ALA A 152 37.92 -33.79 4.29
C ALA A 152 36.78 -32.94 3.72
N ASP A 153 35.68 -33.59 3.32
CA ASP A 153 34.49 -32.96 2.72
C ASP A 153 33.48 -32.53 3.79
N ILE A 154 33.67 -32.94 5.04
CA ILE A 154 32.78 -32.63 6.18
C ILE A 154 33.56 -31.81 7.20
N SER A 155 33.01 -30.64 7.54
CA SER A 155 33.58 -29.76 8.57
C SER A 155 32.49 -29.33 9.55
N VAL A 156 32.81 -29.22 10.84
CA VAL A 156 31.90 -28.58 11.80
C VAL A 156 31.73 -27.13 11.38
N TYR A 157 30.48 -26.74 11.14
CA TYR A 157 30.09 -25.39 10.76
C TYR A 157 29.85 -24.55 12.00
N GLU A 158 28.98 -25.03 12.88
CA GLU A 158 28.54 -24.35 14.09
C GLU A 158 28.26 -25.40 15.18
N SER A 159 28.48 -25.04 16.44
CA SER A 159 28.22 -25.91 17.58
C SER A 159 27.25 -25.23 18.54
N ILE A 160 26.11 -25.88 18.79
CA ILE A 160 25.11 -25.47 19.79
C ILE A 160 25.10 -26.45 20.96
N SER A 161 24.33 -26.18 22.02
CA SER A 161 24.35 -27.09 23.18
C SER A 161 23.71 -28.44 22.87
N SER A 162 22.71 -28.45 21.99
CA SER A 162 21.97 -29.64 21.58
C SER A 162 22.69 -30.46 20.50
N GLY A 163 23.77 -29.97 19.89
CA GLY A 163 24.50 -30.67 18.84
C GLY A 163 25.42 -29.82 17.98
N ASN A 164 25.92 -30.41 16.90
CA ASN A 164 26.78 -29.73 15.94
C ASN A 164 26.10 -29.69 14.57
N TYR A 165 26.14 -28.53 13.93
CA TYR A 165 25.89 -28.43 12.50
C TYR A 165 27.17 -28.71 11.74
N TYR A 166 27.10 -29.64 10.81
CA TYR A 166 28.18 -29.99 9.91
C TYR A 166 27.90 -29.39 8.53
N LEU A 167 28.90 -28.71 7.98
CA LEU A 167 28.91 -28.31 6.58
C LEU A 167 29.56 -29.42 5.76
N ILE A 168 28.79 -30.00 4.86
CA ILE A 168 29.26 -30.93 3.85
C ILE A 168 29.54 -30.14 2.57
N LYS A 169 30.77 -30.22 2.05
CA LYS A 169 31.21 -29.58 0.82
C LYS A 169 31.39 -30.63 -0.27
N LEU A 170 30.52 -30.60 -1.27
CA LEU A 170 30.64 -31.42 -2.47
C LEU A 170 31.32 -30.58 -3.55
N SER A 171 32.63 -30.75 -3.76
CA SER A 171 33.40 -29.96 -4.73
C SER A 171 33.10 -30.33 -6.18
N GLY A 172 33.37 -29.41 -7.11
CA GLY A 172 33.28 -29.63 -8.56
C GLY A 172 34.08 -30.85 -9.04
N ASP A 173 35.21 -31.17 -8.42
CA ASP A 173 35.98 -32.40 -8.70
C ASP A 173 35.18 -33.68 -8.36
N ILE A 174 34.39 -33.67 -7.28
CA ILE A 174 33.54 -34.79 -6.88
C ILE A 174 32.34 -34.93 -7.82
N LEU A 175 31.72 -33.81 -8.20
CA LEU A 175 30.58 -33.79 -9.12
C LEU A 175 30.98 -34.21 -10.55
N THR A 176 32.13 -33.74 -11.04
CA THR A 176 32.64 -34.09 -12.38
C THR A 176 33.20 -35.51 -12.47
N SER A 177 33.74 -36.06 -11.37
CA SER A 177 34.27 -37.44 -11.33
C SER A 177 33.19 -38.53 -11.38
N ASN A 178 31.94 -38.21 -11.02
CA ASN A 178 30.83 -39.16 -10.95
C ASN A 178 29.90 -39.14 -12.20
N ASN A 179 30.38 -38.65 -13.35
CA ASN A 179 29.62 -38.57 -14.61
C ASN A 179 28.36 -37.70 -14.53
N VAL A 180 28.35 -36.65 -13.71
CA VAL A 180 27.26 -35.67 -13.69
C VAL A 180 27.39 -34.78 -14.93
N SER A 181 26.38 -34.81 -15.80
CA SER A 181 26.35 -34.06 -17.05
C SER A 181 26.19 -32.57 -16.80
N SER A 182 27.09 -31.79 -17.37
CA SER A 182 27.09 -30.33 -17.29
C SER A 182 25.87 -29.73 -18.02
N GLY A 183 25.21 -28.73 -17.41
CA GLY A 183 23.99 -28.10 -17.91
C GLY A 183 22.68 -28.80 -17.53
N VAL A 184 22.71 -29.78 -16.62
CA VAL A 184 21.56 -30.62 -16.23
C VAL A 184 21.24 -30.45 -14.73
N ILE A 185 19.96 -30.58 -14.37
CA ILE A 185 19.48 -30.48 -12.98
C ILE A 185 19.49 -31.87 -12.34
N TYR A 186 20.11 -31.98 -11.17
CA TYR A 186 20.16 -33.19 -10.37
C TYR A 186 19.49 -32.97 -9.01
N THR A 187 18.82 -34.00 -8.52
CA THR A 187 18.32 -34.11 -7.15
C THR A 187 19.34 -34.91 -6.35
N TYR A 188 19.81 -34.39 -5.22
CA TYR A 188 20.75 -35.09 -4.33
C TYR A 188 20.05 -35.48 -3.06
N THR A 189 20.19 -36.73 -2.65
CA THR A 189 19.51 -37.30 -1.50
C THR A 189 20.52 -37.79 -0.47
N PHE A 190 20.43 -37.28 0.76
CA PHE A 190 21.37 -37.60 1.82
C PHE A 190 20.80 -38.68 2.74
N SER A 191 21.48 -39.82 2.82
CA SER A 191 21.19 -40.85 3.82
C SER A 191 21.90 -40.49 5.12
N LEU A 192 21.15 -40.22 6.19
CA LEU A 192 21.72 -39.93 7.51
C LEU A 192 22.50 -41.15 8.05
N PRO A 193 23.63 -40.93 8.75
CA PRO A 193 24.31 -42.01 9.42
C PRO A 193 23.39 -42.67 10.45
N THR A 194 23.55 -43.97 10.67
CA THR A 194 22.88 -44.66 11.78
C THR A 194 23.42 -44.09 13.10
N LEU A 195 22.67 -43.15 13.69
CA LEU A 195 23.03 -42.53 14.97
C LEU A 195 23.06 -43.63 16.05
N SER A 196 24.23 -43.81 16.66
CA SER A 196 24.43 -44.85 17.65
C SER A 196 23.86 -44.40 19.00
N ASN A 197 22.62 -44.79 19.27
CA ASN A 197 21.96 -44.82 20.60
C ASN A 197 21.15 -43.60 21.05
N ASP A 198 20.27 -43.02 20.23
CA ASP A 198 19.20 -42.20 20.80
C ASP A 198 17.86 -42.37 20.09
N THR A 199 16.80 -42.49 20.89
CA THR A 199 15.38 -42.57 20.45
C THR A 199 14.62 -41.29 20.78
N SER A 200 15.31 -40.22 21.22
CA SER A 200 14.71 -38.89 21.33
C SER A 200 14.77 -38.19 19.98
N VAL A 201 13.60 -37.82 19.44
CA VAL A 201 13.48 -36.90 18.30
C VAL A 201 14.22 -35.61 18.69
N ASN A 202 15.38 -35.36 18.07
CA ASN A 202 16.21 -34.19 18.37
C ASN A 202 16.06 -33.19 17.22
N TYR A 203 15.44 -32.06 17.54
CA TYR A 203 15.20 -31.00 16.58
C TYR A 203 16.46 -30.14 16.38
N PRO A 204 16.65 -29.50 15.20
CA PRO A 204 17.79 -28.63 14.92
C PRO A 204 17.63 -27.25 15.60
N PHE A 205 17.36 -27.25 16.89
CA PHE A 205 17.13 -26.06 17.72
C PHE A 205 17.82 -26.24 19.07
N GLU A 206 17.96 -25.17 19.84
CA GLU A 206 18.64 -25.22 21.14
C GLU A 206 17.83 -26.07 22.12
N SER A 207 16.51 -25.91 22.10
CA SER A 207 15.55 -26.73 22.83
C SER A 207 14.14 -26.65 22.21
N GLY A 208 13.17 -27.32 22.81
CA GLY A 208 11.76 -27.28 22.40
C GLY A 208 11.34 -28.33 21.39
N ASP A 209 10.02 -28.52 21.25
CA ASP A 209 9.37 -29.36 20.24
C ASP A 209 8.45 -28.55 19.29
N GLY A 210 8.39 -27.24 19.53
CA GLY A 210 7.54 -26.28 18.85
C GLY A 210 6.06 -26.47 19.12
N VAL A 211 5.63 -27.25 20.12
CA VAL A 211 4.19 -27.49 20.41
C VAL A 211 3.89 -27.34 21.89
N THR A 212 4.67 -28.03 22.73
CA THR A 212 4.57 -27.93 24.18
C THR A 212 5.53 -26.90 24.73
N GLU A 213 6.71 -26.82 24.12
CA GLU A 213 7.72 -25.80 24.40
C GLU A 213 8.22 -25.25 23.04
N PRO A 214 8.36 -23.93 22.89
CA PRO A 214 8.76 -23.31 21.63
C PRO A 214 10.16 -23.77 21.21
N PHE A 215 10.41 -23.81 19.91
CA PHE A 215 11.76 -24.02 19.40
C PHE A 215 12.64 -22.81 19.73
N GLU A 216 13.57 -22.99 20.67
CA GLU A 216 14.49 -21.94 21.08
C GLU A 216 15.65 -21.80 20.10
N MET A 217 15.93 -20.56 19.70
CA MET A 217 16.98 -20.22 18.75
C MET A 217 17.97 -19.24 19.35
N THR A 218 19.26 -19.55 19.18
CA THR A 218 20.38 -18.72 19.61
C THR A 218 21.32 -18.32 18.47
N HIS A 219 21.26 -19.00 17.33
CA HIS A 219 22.18 -18.82 16.21
C HIS A 219 21.44 -18.78 14.86
N VAL A 220 22.05 -18.10 13.89
CA VAL A 220 21.48 -17.90 12.54
C VAL A 220 21.15 -19.21 11.82
N VAL A 221 21.89 -20.30 12.10
CA VAL A 221 21.62 -21.62 11.53
C VAL A 221 20.32 -22.26 12.02
N GLN A 222 19.86 -21.90 13.22
CA GLN A 222 18.59 -22.36 13.76
C GLN A 222 17.44 -21.52 13.17
N LEU A 223 17.65 -20.21 13.03
CA LEU A 223 16.74 -19.33 12.28
C LEU A 223 16.56 -19.84 10.84
N ASP A 224 17.65 -20.22 10.18
CA ASP A 224 17.62 -20.85 8.86
C ASP A 224 16.83 -22.17 8.85
N ALA A 225 17.00 -23.01 9.88
CA ALA A 225 16.34 -24.30 9.99
C ALA A 225 14.79 -24.21 10.08
N MET A 226 14.23 -23.03 10.36
CA MET A 226 12.78 -22.81 10.30
C MET A 226 12.18 -23.14 8.93
N ARG A 227 12.97 -23.05 7.84
CA ARG A 227 12.49 -23.39 6.49
C ARG A 227 12.05 -24.84 6.31
N TYR A 228 12.43 -25.74 7.22
CA TYR A 228 11.95 -27.13 7.25
C TYR A 228 10.57 -27.29 7.91
N TYR A 229 10.07 -26.22 8.52
CA TYR A 229 8.79 -26.16 9.21
C TYR A 229 7.88 -25.14 8.52
N THR A 230 7.69 -25.30 7.22
CA THR A 230 6.73 -24.55 6.41
C THR A 230 5.59 -25.47 5.96
N GLY A 231 4.51 -24.90 5.43
CA GLY A 231 3.31 -25.64 5.03
C GLY A 231 2.76 -26.46 6.20
N ALA A 232 2.35 -27.70 5.92
CA ALA A 232 1.77 -28.58 6.94
C ALA A 232 2.74 -28.96 8.08
N ALA A 233 4.05 -28.91 7.85
CA ALA A 233 5.05 -29.23 8.87
C ALA A 233 5.22 -28.10 9.91
N GLY A 234 4.97 -26.86 9.50
CA GLY A 234 5.03 -25.66 10.34
C GLY A 234 3.74 -25.30 11.06
N ALA A 235 2.62 -25.87 10.65
CA ALA A 235 1.30 -25.47 11.12
C ALA A 235 1.19 -25.61 12.64
N GLY A 236 0.98 -24.48 13.32
CA GLY A 236 0.85 -24.42 14.78
C GLY A 236 2.15 -24.69 15.54
N LYS A 237 3.32 -24.50 14.91
CA LYS A 237 4.61 -24.59 15.56
C LYS A 237 5.06 -23.25 16.14
N ASP A 238 5.57 -23.26 17.37
CA ASP A 238 6.08 -22.08 18.06
C ASP A 238 7.61 -21.99 17.97
N PHE A 239 8.13 -20.79 17.67
CA PHE A 239 9.56 -20.48 17.54
C PHE A 239 9.90 -19.24 18.36
N GLU A 240 11.00 -19.26 19.10
CA GLU A 240 11.40 -18.18 19.99
C GLU A 240 12.90 -17.87 19.90
N LEU A 241 13.25 -16.58 19.80
CA LEU A 241 14.63 -16.14 19.99
C LEU A 241 14.98 -16.03 21.48
N THR A 242 16.19 -16.45 21.84
CA THR A 242 16.71 -16.32 23.22
C THR A 242 18.01 -15.52 23.29
N THR A 243 18.50 -15.06 22.13
CA THR A 243 19.60 -14.09 21.99
C THR A 243 19.45 -13.38 20.65
N ASP A 244 20.13 -12.24 20.53
CA ASP A 244 20.28 -11.53 19.27
C ASP A 244 21.04 -12.40 18.26
N ILE A 245 20.69 -12.30 16.97
CA ILE A 245 21.24 -13.06 15.86
C ILE A 245 21.81 -12.10 14.80
N GLU A 246 23.09 -12.24 14.49
CA GLU A 246 23.71 -11.54 13.35
C GLU A 246 23.73 -12.48 12.14
N ILE A 247 23.19 -12.03 11.00
CA ILE A 247 23.35 -12.71 9.71
C ILE A 247 24.75 -12.38 9.17
N PRO A 248 25.67 -13.36 9.06
CA PRO A 248 27.06 -13.07 8.76
C PRO A 248 27.25 -12.45 7.36
N ALA A 249 28.11 -11.44 7.23
CA ALA A 249 28.35 -10.76 5.95
C ALA A 249 28.84 -11.70 4.84
N GLU A 250 29.52 -12.79 5.17
CA GLU A 250 29.91 -13.83 4.21
C GLU A 250 28.71 -14.59 3.61
N TRP A 251 27.53 -14.50 4.20
CA TRP A 251 26.27 -15.00 3.61
C TRP A 251 25.74 -14.05 2.53
N ASN A 252 26.27 -12.82 2.49
CA ASN A 252 25.88 -11.75 1.57
C ASN A 252 26.85 -11.58 0.39
N THR A 253 28.09 -12.06 0.50
CA THR A 253 29.11 -11.97 -0.56
C THR A 253 29.16 -13.23 -1.41
N GLY A 254 28.76 -13.12 -2.68
CA GLY A 254 28.84 -14.18 -3.68
C GLY A 254 30.24 -14.77 -3.78
N SER A 255 30.41 -15.93 -3.16
CA SER A 255 31.68 -16.62 -3.01
C SER A 255 31.64 -18.02 -3.62
N GLY A 256 30.63 -18.34 -4.42
CA GLY A 256 30.32 -19.66 -4.98
C GLY A 256 29.47 -20.51 -4.04
N LYS A 257 28.68 -19.92 -3.13
CA LYS A 257 27.88 -20.66 -2.14
C LYS A 257 26.49 -20.99 -2.69
N VAL A 258 26.26 -22.25 -3.05
CA VAL A 258 24.90 -22.77 -3.22
C VAL A 258 24.57 -23.61 -1.98
N ASP A 259 23.91 -22.97 -1.02
CA ASP A 259 23.17 -23.61 0.07
C ASP A 259 21.71 -23.19 -0.10
N ARG A 260 20.71 -23.99 0.29
CA ARG A 260 19.28 -23.63 0.07
C ARG A 260 18.88 -22.33 0.79
N ALA A 261 19.72 -21.87 1.70
CA ALA A 261 19.62 -20.62 2.44
C ALA A 261 20.17 -19.38 1.68
N PHE A 262 20.99 -19.56 0.63
CA PHE A 262 21.67 -18.47 -0.10
C PHE A 262 21.80 -18.74 -1.60
N VAL A 263 21.39 -17.78 -2.42
CA VAL A 263 21.76 -17.76 -3.83
C VAL A 263 23.06 -16.94 -3.95
N ASP A 264 24.06 -17.48 -4.64
CA ASP A 264 25.39 -16.88 -4.69
C ASP A 264 25.34 -15.41 -5.14
N GLY A 265 25.80 -14.50 -4.28
CA GLY A 265 25.81 -13.06 -4.52
C GLY A 265 24.46 -12.36 -4.35
N LYS A 266 23.39 -13.09 -4.01
CA LYS A 266 22.01 -12.58 -3.90
C LYS A 266 21.44 -12.62 -2.47
N GLY A 267 22.20 -13.08 -1.48
CA GLY A 267 21.83 -13.02 -0.07
C GLY A 267 20.80 -14.06 0.37
N TRP A 268 20.07 -13.74 1.43
CA TRP A 268 19.12 -14.61 2.15
C TRP A 268 18.00 -15.13 1.26
N VAL A 269 17.74 -16.43 1.35
CA VAL A 269 16.55 -17.07 0.77
C VAL A 269 15.42 -17.02 1.80
N PRO A 270 14.31 -16.30 1.49
CA PRO A 270 13.21 -16.12 2.42
C PRO A 270 12.64 -17.43 2.98
N ILE A 271 12.18 -17.41 4.23
CA ILE A 271 11.45 -18.53 4.84
C ILE A 271 10.00 -18.50 4.34
N GLY A 272 9.48 -19.65 3.89
CA GLY A 272 8.16 -19.73 3.28
C GLY A 272 8.24 -19.40 1.79
N GLU A 273 8.07 -20.43 0.97
CA GLU A 273 8.18 -20.34 -0.48
C GLU A 273 6.90 -19.71 -1.06
N GLY A 274 7.05 -18.64 -1.84
CA GLY A 274 5.96 -17.99 -2.56
C GLY A 274 6.20 -18.06 -4.06
N VAL A 275 5.32 -18.75 -4.77
CA VAL A 275 5.41 -18.91 -6.23
C VAL A 275 4.23 -18.18 -6.88
N VAL A 276 4.50 -17.43 -7.96
CA VAL A 276 3.49 -16.70 -8.73
C VAL A 276 3.31 -17.30 -10.12
N ASP A 277 2.08 -17.28 -10.63
CA ASP A 277 1.81 -17.56 -12.04
C ASP A 277 1.96 -16.31 -12.92
N THR A 278 1.79 -16.47 -14.24
CA THR A 278 1.84 -15.37 -15.22
C THR A 278 0.80 -14.27 -15.02
N MET A 279 -0.22 -14.53 -14.21
CA MET A 279 -1.29 -13.58 -13.86
C MET A 279 -1.08 -12.98 -12.46
N ILE A 280 0.07 -13.25 -11.83
CA ILE A 280 0.44 -12.73 -10.51
C ILE A 280 -0.47 -13.30 -9.41
N PHE A 281 -0.95 -14.54 -9.58
CA PHE A 281 -1.61 -15.27 -8.51
C PHE A 281 -0.63 -16.22 -7.81
N MET A 282 -0.75 -16.30 -6.48
CA MET A 282 -0.05 -17.32 -5.70
C MET A 282 -0.50 -18.71 -6.13
N VAL A 283 0.45 -19.57 -6.51
CA VAL A 283 0.23 -20.95 -6.95
C VAL A 283 1.33 -21.83 -6.41
N ASP A 284 1.02 -23.07 -6.00
CA ASP A 284 2.01 -24.05 -5.53
C ASP A 284 2.96 -23.55 -4.40
N SER A 285 2.59 -22.50 -3.66
CA SER A 285 3.36 -21.92 -2.55
C SER A 285 3.40 -22.85 -1.32
N VAL A 286 4.48 -22.73 -0.53
CA VAL A 286 4.65 -23.41 0.77
C VAL A 286 4.89 -22.36 1.86
N PRO A 287 3.82 -21.71 2.35
CA PRO A 287 3.93 -20.58 3.28
C PRO A 287 4.40 -21.02 4.67
N PHE A 288 5.00 -20.09 5.41
CA PHE A 288 5.16 -20.23 6.86
C PHE A 288 3.79 -20.10 7.55
N SER A 289 3.48 -21.01 8.49
CA SER A 289 2.17 -21.07 9.19
C SER A 289 2.33 -21.32 10.70
N GLY A 290 3.51 -21.00 11.23
CA GLY A 290 3.83 -21.09 12.64
C GLY A 290 3.71 -19.73 13.35
N ASN A 291 4.15 -19.71 14.61
CA ASN A 291 4.24 -18.52 15.45
C ASN A 291 5.71 -18.20 15.68
N PHE A 292 6.13 -16.98 15.33
CA PHE A 292 7.50 -16.53 15.50
C PHE A 292 7.55 -15.38 16.52
N ASN A 293 8.15 -15.65 17.68
CA ASN A 293 8.33 -14.69 18.75
C ASN A 293 9.81 -14.28 18.85
N GLY A 294 10.11 -13.01 18.59
CA GLY A 294 11.46 -12.47 18.70
C GLY A 294 11.90 -12.22 20.15
N ASN A 295 10.99 -12.25 21.12
CA ASN A 295 11.22 -12.06 22.55
C ASN A 295 12.04 -10.80 22.87
N GLY A 296 11.91 -9.77 22.01
CA GLY A 296 12.64 -8.51 22.08
C GLY A 296 14.10 -8.57 21.61
N HIS A 297 14.58 -9.72 21.13
CA HIS A 297 15.88 -9.91 20.52
C HIS A 297 15.94 -9.40 19.08
N GLU A 298 17.14 -9.03 18.66
CA GLU A 298 17.41 -8.41 17.37
C GLU A 298 18.02 -9.37 16.36
N ILE A 299 17.56 -9.28 15.11
CA ILE A 299 18.21 -9.90 13.95
C ILE A 299 18.83 -8.79 13.10
N THR A 300 20.13 -8.88 12.83
CA THR A 300 20.86 -7.86 12.07
C THR A 300 21.47 -8.39 10.77
N GLY A 301 21.70 -7.50 9.80
CA GLY A 301 22.50 -7.81 8.60
C GLY A 301 21.76 -8.56 7.49
N LEU A 302 20.41 -8.54 7.50
CA LEU A 302 19.59 -9.18 6.46
C LEU A 302 19.83 -8.50 5.09
N PHE A 303 20.43 -9.24 4.17
CA PHE A 303 20.65 -8.80 2.79
C PHE A 303 19.94 -9.73 1.81
N ILE A 304 19.21 -9.14 0.86
CA ILE A 304 18.55 -9.85 -0.23
C ILE A 304 18.74 -9.02 -1.51
N GLU A 305 19.25 -9.63 -2.57
CA GLU A 305 19.33 -9.03 -3.90
C GLU A 305 18.70 -9.97 -4.93
N GLN A 306 17.39 -9.83 -5.12
CA GLN A 306 16.62 -10.62 -6.08
C GLN A 306 16.00 -9.69 -7.13
N SER A 307 16.60 -9.68 -8.32
CA SER A 307 15.99 -9.08 -9.51
C SER A 307 14.96 -10.03 -10.12
N PHE A 308 13.78 -9.52 -10.49
CA PHE A 308 12.74 -10.30 -11.17
C PHE A 308 12.59 -9.88 -12.62
N ASP A 309 12.85 -10.81 -13.51
CA ASP A 309 12.45 -10.71 -14.91
C ASP A 309 11.20 -11.56 -15.14
N PRO A 310 10.02 -10.95 -15.35
CA PRO A 310 8.76 -11.67 -15.57
C PRO A 310 8.74 -12.53 -16.83
N GLN A 311 9.76 -12.47 -17.69
CA GLN A 311 9.88 -13.37 -18.84
C GLN A 311 10.57 -14.70 -18.49
N VAL A 312 11.34 -14.77 -17.39
CA VAL A 312 12.22 -15.90 -17.06
C VAL A 312 12.15 -16.40 -15.61
N ASP A 313 11.77 -15.57 -14.63
CA ASP A 313 11.94 -15.89 -13.20
C ASP A 313 10.62 -15.82 -12.41
N TYR A 314 9.86 -16.91 -12.34
CA TYR A 314 8.58 -16.97 -11.59
C TYR A 314 8.71 -17.47 -10.13
N GLU A 315 9.92 -17.84 -9.71
CA GLU A 315 10.22 -18.45 -8.40
C GLU A 315 10.78 -17.44 -7.35
N THR A 316 10.96 -16.16 -7.70
CA THR A 316 11.62 -15.12 -6.86
C THR A 316 10.75 -13.87 -6.64
N ALA A 317 9.43 -14.05 -6.58
CA ALA A 317 8.48 -12.93 -6.49
C ALA A 317 8.36 -12.30 -5.09
N VAL A 318 8.70 -13.05 -4.04
CA VAL A 318 8.52 -12.63 -2.63
C VAL A 318 9.86 -12.45 -1.94
N THR A 319 10.04 -11.35 -1.20
CA THR A 319 11.28 -11.06 -0.47
C THR A 319 11.00 -10.49 0.92
N GLY A 320 11.86 -10.88 1.86
CA GLY A 320 11.81 -10.55 3.30
C GLY A 320 12.54 -11.62 4.10
N LEU A 321 12.63 -11.46 5.43
CA LEU A 321 13.06 -12.57 6.29
C LEU A 321 12.17 -13.82 6.01
N PHE A 322 10.87 -13.57 5.89
CA PHE A 322 9.87 -14.49 5.39
C PHE A 322 9.39 -14.06 3.99
N GLY A 323 9.25 -15.02 3.09
CA GLY A 323 8.77 -14.79 1.73
C GLY A 323 7.25 -14.80 1.71
N CYS A 324 6.66 -15.92 2.12
CA CYS A 324 5.23 -16.14 2.15
C CYS A 324 4.78 -16.70 3.50
N ALA A 325 3.66 -16.20 4.04
CA ALA A 325 3.06 -16.69 5.27
C ALA A 325 1.53 -16.79 5.17
N ASP A 326 0.95 -17.78 5.86
CA ASP A 326 -0.49 -18.07 5.86
C ASP A 326 -0.93 -18.52 7.26
N GLY A 327 -1.82 -17.78 7.91
CA GLY A 327 -2.28 -18.08 9.27
C GLY A 327 -1.20 -17.96 10.34
N ALA A 328 -0.09 -17.28 10.04
CA ALA A 328 1.07 -17.15 10.91
C ALA A 328 0.97 -15.94 11.85
N THR A 329 1.70 -16.01 12.97
CA THR A 329 1.88 -14.87 13.88
C THR A 329 3.34 -14.46 14.00
N PHE A 330 3.57 -13.15 14.12
CA PHE A 330 4.90 -12.56 14.35
C PHE A 330 4.81 -11.56 15.51
N GLU A 331 5.55 -11.82 16.59
CA GLU A 331 5.48 -11.04 17.83
C GLU A 331 6.89 -10.65 18.32
N ASP A 332 7.06 -9.45 18.85
CA ASP A 332 8.27 -9.00 19.55
C ASP A 332 9.57 -9.12 18.73
N VAL A 333 9.49 -8.92 17.41
CA VAL A 333 10.62 -9.06 16.47
C VAL A 333 11.32 -7.73 16.24
N LYS A 334 12.66 -7.73 16.23
CA LYS A 334 13.45 -6.57 15.77
C LYS A 334 14.35 -6.96 14.62
N LEU A 335 14.23 -6.26 13.50
CA LEU A 335 15.10 -6.39 12.34
C LEU A 335 15.85 -5.08 12.12
N ASP A 336 17.18 -5.11 12.24
CA ASP A 336 18.01 -3.93 12.02
C ASP A 336 18.98 -4.14 10.85
N GLU A 337 19.32 -3.02 10.21
CA GLU A 337 20.21 -2.97 9.05
C GLU A 337 19.77 -3.87 7.87
N ILE A 338 18.45 -3.94 7.59
CA ILE A 338 17.99 -4.65 6.38
C ILE A 338 18.50 -3.94 5.13
N ASN A 339 18.85 -4.72 4.10
CA ASN A 339 19.15 -4.22 2.76
C ASN A 339 18.54 -5.16 1.72
N ILE A 340 17.35 -4.83 1.29
CA ILE A 340 16.54 -5.67 0.40
C ILE A 340 16.38 -4.97 -0.95
N MET A 341 16.80 -5.64 -2.02
CA MET A 341 16.41 -5.36 -3.39
C MET A 341 15.48 -6.48 -3.84
N GLY A 342 14.18 -6.18 -3.77
CA GLY A 342 13.10 -7.10 -4.03
C GLY A 342 12.32 -6.78 -5.30
N SER A 343 11.39 -7.66 -5.58
CA SER A 343 10.75 -7.85 -6.87
C SER A 343 9.27 -7.43 -6.77
N LEU A 344 8.35 -8.38 -6.74
CA LEU A 344 6.93 -8.17 -6.80
C LEU A 344 6.40 -7.83 -5.41
N PHE A 345 6.65 -8.68 -4.40
CA PHE A 345 6.23 -8.47 -3.02
C PHE A 345 7.45 -8.42 -2.11
N SER A 346 7.72 -7.26 -1.54
CA SER A 346 8.95 -7.04 -0.77
C SER A 346 8.62 -6.38 0.55
N GLY A 347 8.93 -7.07 1.65
CA GLY A 347 8.87 -6.53 3.00
C GLY A 347 10.16 -6.79 3.77
N GLY A 348 10.44 -5.98 4.79
CA GLY A 348 11.56 -6.27 5.68
C GLY A 348 11.35 -7.60 6.43
N LEU A 349 10.18 -7.75 7.05
CA LEU A 349 9.79 -8.98 7.73
C LEU A 349 9.18 -9.98 6.74
N LEU A 350 8.19 -9.56 5.94
CA LEU A 350 7.37 -10.47 5.15
C LEU A 350 7.09 -9.95 3.73
N GLY A 351 7.34 -10.77 2.72
CA GLY A 351 6.95 -10.46 1.34
C GLY A 351 5.43 -10.44 1.15
N TYR A 352 4.78 -11.61 1.30
CA TYR A 352 3.35 -11.83 1.10
C TYR A 352 2.72 -12.56 2.30
N GLY A 353 1.61 -12.07 2.82
CA GLY A 353 0.88 -12.68 3.93
C GLY A 353 -0.60 -12.92 3.63
N THR A 354 -1.17 -14.02 4.14
CA THR A 354 -2.62 -14.25 4.17
C THR A 354 -3.05 -14.62 5.58
N ASP A 355 -4.12 -14.00 6.07
CA ASP A 355 -4.67 -14.27 7.40
C ASP A 355 -3.61 -14.20 8.54
N ILE A 356 -2.73 -13.19 8.50
CA ILE A 356 -1.59 -13.05 9.43
C ILE A 356 -1.83 -12.02 10.54
N ASP A 357 -1.22 -12.25 11.71
CA ASP A 357 -1.12 -11.26 12.79
C ASP A 357 0.34 -10.85 13.02
N ILE A 358 0.61 -9.55 13.06
CA ILE A 358 1.92 -8.98 13.38
C ILE A 358 1.76 -7.97 14.51
N GLN A 359 2.53 -8.17 15.58
CA GLN A 359 2.50 -7.31 16.77
C GLN A 359 3.89 -6.96 17.27
N ASN A 360 4.08 -5.70 17.66
CA ASN A 360 5.29 -5.22 18.32
C ASN A 360 6.58 -5.55 17.54
N VAL A 361 6.60 -5.21 16.25
CA VAL A 361 7.75 -5.43 15.37
C VAL A 361 8.43 -4.11 15.01
N ASP A 362 9.76 -4.05 15.17
CA ASP A 362 10.60 -2.94 14.75
C ASP A 362 11.45 -3.35 13.54
N VAL A 363 11.42 -2.57 12.44
CA VAL A 363 12.25 -2.81 11.24
C VAL A 363 13.01 -1.56 10.82
N SER A 364 14.29 -1.70 10.48
CA SER A 364 15.20 -0.61 10.14
C SER A 364 16.09 -1.00 8.96
N GLY A 365 16.33 -0.07 8.02
CA GLY A 365 17.24 -0.30 6.90
C GLY A 365 16.77 0.30 5.56
N ASN A 366 17.05 -0.42 4.47
CA ASN A 366 16.74 0.00 3.09
C ASN A 366 15.99 -1.10 2.34
N LEU A 367 14.96 -0.69 1.60
CA LEU A 367 14.18 -1.57 0.74
C LEU A 367 13.96 -0.91 -0.62
N THR A 368 14.42 -1.56 -1.68
CA THR A 368 14.06 -1.23 -3.06
C THR A 368 13.16 -2.33 -3.59
N ALA A 369 11.99 -1.97 -4.12
CA ALA A 369 11.02 -2.93 -4.66
C ALA A 369 10.55 -2.52 -6.05
N ASP A 370 10.26 -3.49 -6.91
CA ASP A 370 9.74 -3.20 -8.23
C ASP A 370 8.24 -2.84 -8.18
N THR A 371 7.42 -3.59 -7.43
CA THR A 371 5.95 -3.42 -7.48
C THR A 371 5.28 -3.18 -6.13
N TYR A 372 5.40 -4.06 -5.15
CA TYR A 372 4.77 -3.90 -3.84
C TYR A 372 5.85 -3.91 -2.77
N GLY A 373 6.08 -2.77 -2.15
CA GLY A 373 7.16 -2.57 -1.19
C GLY A 373 6.64 -1.97 0.10
N GLY A 374 6.80 -2.68 1.21
CA GLY A 374 6.49 -2.17 2.54
C GLY A 374 7.70 -2.31 3.45
N GLY A 375 7.99 -1.32 4.30
CA GLY A 375 9.12 -1.46 5.25
C GLY A 375 8.99 -2.70 6.16
N LEU A 376 7.77 -3.09 6.50
CA LEU A 376 7.46 -4.31 7.25
C LEU A 376 6.93 -5.43 6.34
N VAL A 377 5.86 -5.17 5.58
CA VAL A 377 5.19 -6.18 4.74
C VAL A 377 4.97 -5.68 3.31
N GLY A 378 5.31 -6.49 2.31
CA GLY A 378 5.05 -6.14 0.91
C GLY A 378 3.56 -6.13 0.58
N TYR A 379 2.87 -7.24 0.83
CA TYR A 379 1.45 -7.41 0.51
C TYR A 379 0.73 -8.29 1.54
N VAL A 380 -0.50 -7.94 1.87
CA VAL A 380 -1.37 -8.77 2.72
C VAL A 380 -2.75 -9.01 2.11
N ASP A 381 -3.27 -10.23 2.27
CA ASP A 381 -4.65 -10.62 1.95
C ASP A 381 -5.33 -11.33 3.13
N GLY A 382 -6.63 -11.57 3.01
CA GLY A 382 -7.43 -12.20 4.07
C GLY A 382 -7.72 -11.24 5.23
N ASN A 383 -7.62 -11.71 6.46
CA ASN A 383 -8.01 -10.96 7.66
C ASN A 383 -6.92 -11.04 8.72
N GLY A 384 -6.59 -9.92 9.35
CA GLY A 384 -5.52 -9.92 10.34
C GLY A 384 -5.30 -8.58 10.99
N ASN A 385 -4.34 -8.54 11.90
CA ASN A 385 -3.97 -7.35 12.63
C ASN A 385 -2.48 -7.04 12.43
N ILE A 386 -2.17 -5.79 12.13
CA ILE A 386 -0.80 -5.27 12.14
C ILE A 386 -0.77 -4.12 13.12
N ILE A 387 -0.27 -4.39 14.32
CA ILE A 387 -0.41 -3.47 15.46
C ILE A 387 0.91 -3.22 16.18
N GLU A 388 1.07 -2.01 16.72
CA GLU A 388 2.22 -1.64 17.56
C GLU A 388 3.58 -1.80 16.84
N CYS A 389 3.58 -1.73 15.51
CA CYS A 389 4.78 -1.93 14.69
C CYS A 389 5.44 -0.60 14.32
N ASN A 390 6.78 -0.57 14.28
CA ASN A 390 7.54 0.61 13.86
C ASN A 390 8.49 0.28 12.71
N THR A 391 8.59 1.18 11.73
CA THR A 391 9.53 1.05 10.62
C THR A 391 10.37 2.32 10.44
N ASN A 392 11.67 2.17 10.35
CA ASN A 392 12.62 3.19 9.90
C ASN A 392 13.34 2.69 8.65
N VAL A 393 12.55 2.32 7.64
CA VAL A 393 13.04 1.75 6.38
C VAL A 393 12.90 2.79 5.27
N PHE A 394 13.98 3.08 4.56
CA PHE A 394 13.92 3.87 3.33
C PHE A 394 13.38 2.97 2.20
N VAL A 395 12.17 3.29 1.71
CA VAL A 395 11.46 2.47 0.71
C VAL A 395 11.49 3.16 -0.65
N ASN A 396 12.00 2.47 -1.67
CA ASN A 396 12.12 2.99 -3.02
C ASN A 396 11.47 2.07 -4.07
N GLY A 397 10.41 2.55 -4.72
CA GLY A 397 9.71 1.86 -5.81
C GLY A 397 10.30 2.18 -7.19
N THR A 398 10.57 1.18 -8.01
CA THR A 398 11.23 1.37 -9.31
C THR A 398 10.29 1.34 -10.52
N LYS A 399 9.13 0.67 -10.45
CA LYS A 399 8.19 0.53 -11.59
C LYS A 399 6.96 1.41 -11.49
N SER A 400 6.35 1.66 -12.64
CA SER A 400 5.19 2.55 -12.79
C SER A 400 3.89 2.01 -12.24
N SER A 401 3.83 0.73 -11.85
CA SER A 401 2.68 0.09 -11.19
C SER A 401 2.92 -0.11 -9.69
N ALA A 402 3.90 0.59 -9.12
CA ALA A 402 4.34 0.35 -7.77
C ALA A 402 3.38 0.92 -6.72
N SER A 403 3.05 0.10 -5.72
CA SER A 403 2.46 0.52 -4.45
C SER A 403 3.50 0.41 -3.33
N MET A 404 3.87 1.55 -2.76
CA MET A 404 4.93 1.65 -1.75
C MET A 404 4.38 2.22 -0.45
N GLY A 405 4.66 1.56 0.66
CA GLY A 405 4.35 2.03 2.00
C GLY A 405 5.56 1.98 2.91
N GLY A 406 5.68 2.93 3.84
CA GLY A 406 6.72 2.84 4.87
C GLY A 406 6.52 1.64 5.80
N LEU A 407 5.29 1.15 5.97
CA LEU A 407 4.95 -0.07 6.73
C LEU A 407 4.47 -1.19 5.80
N ILE A 408 3.41 -0.95 5.02
CA ILE A 408 2.76 -1.97 4.18
C ILE A 408 2.69 -1.48 2.74
N GLY A 409 3.15 -2.28 1.76
CA GLY A 409 2.99 -1.93 0.35
C GLY A 409 1.52 -1.86 -0.05
N GLU A 410 0.82 -2.99 0.01
CA GLU A 410 -0.61 -3.06 -0.29
C GLU A 410 -1.39 -4.00 0.62
N ILE A 411 -2.62 -3.59 0.96
CA ILE A 411 -3.66 -4.44 1.56
C ILE A 411 -4.66 -4.79 0.47
N GLY A 412 -4.83 -6.09 0.23
CA GLY A 412 -5.56 -6.65 -0.90
C GLY A 412 -7.04 -6.26 -1.00
N TYR A 413 -7.62 -6.52 -2.17
CA TYR A 413 -8.96 -6.05 -2.51
C TYR A 413 -10.07 -6.64 -1.63
N MET A 414 -9.93 -7.85 -1.11
CA MET A 414 -10.96 -8.47 -0.26
C MET A 414 -10.52 -8.57 1.20
N ALA A 415 -9.46 -7.84 1.56
CA ALA A 415 -8.81 -7.97 2.85
C ALA A 415 -9.41 -7.02 3.89
N ASP A 416 -9.68 -7.55 5.09
CA ASP A 416 -10.20 -6.81 6.25
C ASP A 416 -9.13 -6.80 7.34
N TYR A 417 -8.19 -5.86 7.22
CA TYR A 417 -7.10 -5.68 8.18
C TYR A 417 -7.35 -4.51 9.12
N SER A 418 -7.00 -4.71 10.39
CA SER A 418 -6.81 -3.63 11.35
C SER A 418 -5.34 -3.25 11.41
N VAL A 419 -5.04 -1.98 11.11
CA VAL A 419 -3.69 -1.41 11.26
C VAL A 419 -3.75 -0.37 12.38
N GLY A 420 -3.05 -0.65 13.48
CA GLY A 420 -3.29 0.04 14.75
C GLY A 420 -2.02 0.42 15.49
N SER A 421 -1.89 1.68 15.93
CA SER A 421 -0.76 2.11 16.76
C SER A 421 0.62 1.92 16.11
N CYS A 422 0.70 2.00 14.78
CA CYS A 422 1.94 1.78 14.03
C CYS A 422 2.63 3.10 13.65
N LYS A 423 3.96 3.06 13.46
CA LYS A 423 4.77 4.24 13.12
C LYS A 423 5.70 3.98 11.95
N ALA A 424 5.78 4.91 11.00
CA ALA A 424 6.74 4.86 9.90
C ALA A 424 7.59 6.14 9.83
N TYR A 425 8.91 5.98 9.92
CA TYR A 425 9.90 7.08 9.98
C TYR A 425 10.68 7.28 8.69
N GLY A 426 10.88 6.21 7.92
CA GLY A 426 11.70 6.24 6.70
C GLY A 426 10.98 6.91 5.53
N ASN A 427 11.77 7.53 4.64
CA ASN A 427 11.25 8.18 3.45
C ASN A 427 10.75 7.13 2.43
N VAL A 428 9.73 7.50 1.66
CA VAL A 428 9.11 6.63 0.67
C VAL A 428 9.09 7.31 -0.70
N SER A 429 9.64 6.67 -1.73
CA SER A 429 9.62 7.16 -3.10
C SER A 429 9.04 6.14 -4.08
N GLY A 430 8.36 6.59 -5.13
CA GLY A 430 7.87 5.72 -6.21
C GLY A 430 7.01 6.45 -7.25
N LEU A 431 6.12 5.72 -7.96
CA LEU A 431 5.46 6.25 -9.17
C LEU A 431 3.91 6.30 -9.16
N GLN A 432 3.19 5.37 -8.51
CA GLN A 432 1.72 5.30 -8.66
C GLN A 432 0.92 5.35 -7.36
N GLU A 433 1.21 4.57 -6.32
CA GLU A 433 0.42 4.61 -5.09
C GLU A 433 1.37 4.61 -3.88
N ILE A 434 1.72 5.79 -3.40
CA ILE A 434 2.81 5.96 -2.42
C ILE A 434 2.24 6.53 -1.13
N GLY A 435 2.39 5.78 -0.04
CA GLY A 435 2.00 6.19 1.30
C GLY A 435 3.18 6.18 2.26
N GLY A 436 3.24 7.14 3.19
CA GLY A 436 4.24 7.08 4.26
C GLY A 436 4.04 5.88 5.20
N LEU A 437 2.80 5.37 5.34
CA LEU A 437 2.49 4.14 6.08
C LEU A 437 2.05 3.01 5.15
N ILE A 438 1.01 3.24 4.34
CA ILE A 438 0.40 2.21 3.47
C ILE A 438 0.32 2.73 2.03
N GLY A 439 0.82 1.98 1.05
CA GLY A 439 0.69 2.36 -0.36
C GLY A 439 -0.78 2.37 -0.82
N GLN A 440 -1.43 1.20 -0.79
CA GLN A 440 -2.84 1.04 -1.19
C GLN A 440 -3.65 0.16 -0.23
N THR A 441 -4.94 0.47 -0.05
CA THR A 441 -5.91 -0.39 0.65
C THR A 441 -7.36 -0.18 0.17
N ASN A 442 -8.27 -1.13 0.48
CA ASN A 442 -9.67 -1.13 0.03
C ASN A 442 -10.76 -1.26 1.11
N TYR A 443 -10.47 -1.82 2.28
CA TYR A 443 -11.48 -1.97 3.34
C TYR A 443 -10.89 -1.85 4.75
N ALA A 444 -9.59 -1.52 4.86
CA ALA A 444 -8.89 -1.55 6.14
C ALA A 444 -9.42 -0.52 7.15
N THR A 445 -9.20 -0.84 8.42
CA THR A 445 -9.37 0.09 9.54
C THR A 445 -7.99 0.54 10.00
N ILE A 446 -7.68 1.82 9.80
CA ILE A 446 -6.40 2.43 10.18
C ILE A 446 -6.64 3.33 11.39
N GLN A 447 -5.98 3.05 12.50
CA GLN A 447 -6.22 3.77 13.75
C GLN A 447 -4.93 4.06 14.52
N ASN A 448 -4.80 5.27 15.08
CA ASN A 448 -3.69 5.65 15.96
C ASN A 448 -2.30 5.50 15.31
N CYS A 449 -2.21 5.65 13.99
CA CYS A 449 -0.95 5.49 13.26
C CYS A 449 -0.27 6.83 12.98
N GLU A 450 1.07 6.81 12.89
CA GLU A 450 1.89 8.00 12.63
C GLU A 450 2.86 7.76 11.46
N ALA A 451 2.95 8.70 10.52
CA ALA A 451 3.95 8.67 9.44
C ALA A 451 4.77 9.98 9.41
N PHE A 452 6.08 9.85 9.48
CA PHE A 452 7.00 10.98 9.64
C PHE A 452 7.89 11.23 8.42
N GLY A 453 8.19 10.18 7.64
CA GLY A 453 9.08 10.25 6.48
C GLY A 453 8.51 11.07 5.33
N ASP A 454 9.39 11.70 4.56
CA ASP A 454 9.00 12.41 3.34
C ASP A 454 8.52 11.42 2.27
N VAL A 455 7.52 11.83 1.50
CA VAL A 455 6.89 11.02 0.45
C VAL A 455 7.04 11.71 -0.91
N GLU A 456 7.70 11.03 -1.86
CA GLU A 456 7.98 11.57 -3.19
C GLU A 456 7.45 10.66 -4.32
N GLY A 457 6.43 11.13 -5.04
CA GLY A 457 5.92 10.54 -6.26
C GLY A 457 6.60 11.13 -7.50
N TYR A 458 7.41 10.34 -8.20
CA TYR A 458 8.17 10.80 -9.36
C TYR A 458 7.31 10.86 -10.64
N ARG A 459 7.61 11.80 -11.54
CA ARG A 459 7.08 11.78 -12.92
C ARG A 459 8.06 11.06 -13.83
N ASP A 460 7.66 9.92 -14.37
CA ASP A 460 8.37 9.36 -15.51
C ASP A 460 8.08 10.17 -16.79
N TYR A 461 8.95 11.14 -17.09
CA TYR A 461 8.88 11.96 -18.31
C TYR A 461 9.32 11.22 -19.58
N THR A 462 9.91 10.02 -19.45
CA THR A 462 10.43 9.25 -20.61
C THR A 462 9.34 8.45 -21.31
N ASN A 463 8.26 8.12 -20.59
CA ASN A 463 7.09 7.48 -21.15
C ASN A 463 5.93 8.50 -21.28
N PRO A 464 5.61 9.00 -22.49
CA PRO A 464 4.50 9.93 -22.69
C PRO A 464 3.12 9.30 -22.38
N TYR A 465 3.05 8.02 -22.03
CA TYR A 465 1.84 7.31 -21.60
C TYR A 465 1.80 6.96 -20.10
N SER A 466 2.92 7.07 -19.35
CA SER A 466 2.96 6.73 -17.92
C SER A 466 2.10 7.68 -17.07
N GLY A 467 1.99 8.96 -17.46
CA GLY A 467 1.09 9.94 -16.86
C GLY A 467 -0.21 10.19 -17.63
N LEU A 468 -0.47 9.44 -18.71
CA LEU A 468 -1.59 9.69 -19.63
C LEU A 468 -2.63 8.56 -19.64
N LEU A 469 -2.34 7.39 -19.06
CA LEU A 469 -3.25 6.24 -19.08
C LEU A 469 -3.62 5.65 -17.71
N SER A 470 -2.96 6.02 -16.61
CA SER A 470 -3.54 5.78 -15.27
C SER A 470 -3.99 7.10 -14.66
N PRO A 471 -5.30 7.42 -14.70
CA PRO A 471 -5.81 8.69 -14.19
C PRO A 471 -5.76 8.81 -12.65
N ALA A 472 -5.15 7.87 -11.94
CA ALA A 472 -4.99 7.91 -10.49
C ALA A 472 -3.56 7.50 -10.11
N SER A 473 -2.77 8.49 -9.68
CA SER A 473 -1.64 8.27 -8.78
C SER A 473 -1.98 8.91 -7.45
N GLY A 474 -2.12 8.12 -6.38
CA GLY A 474 -2.40 8.60 -5.03
C GLY A 474 -1.11 8.72 -4.24
N ILE A 475 -0.71 9.95 -3.90
CA ILE A 475 0.49 10.21 -3.10
C ILE A 475 0.05 10.80 -1.76
N GLY A 476 0.23 10.05 -0.68
CA GLY A 476 -0.25 10.39 0.65
C GLY A 476 0.83 10.32 1.73
N GLY A 477 0.81 11.25 2.67
CA GLY A 477 1.74 11.18 3.82
C GLY A 477 1.50 9.98 4.74
N LEU A 478 0.26 9.47 4.81
CA LEU A 478 -0.09 8.22 5.53
C LEU A 478 -0.47 7.12 4.55
N VAL A 479 -1.45 7.37 3.68
CA VAL A 479 -1.99 6.38 2.74
C VAL A 479 -1.97 6.91 1.32
N GLY A 480 -1.33 6.22 0.39
CA GLY A 480 -1.33 6.63 -1.02
C GLY A 480 -2.76 6.64 -1.58
N LYS A 481 -3.41 5.49 -1.52
CA LYS A 481 -4.80 5.32 -1.95
C LYS A 481 -5.60 4.42 -1.03
N MET A 482 -6.83 4.85 -0.77
CA MET A 482 -7.80 4.10 -0.01
C MET A 482 -9.13 4.09 -0.73
N ILE A 483 -9.65 2.89 -1.00
CA ILE A 483 -11.06 2.67 -1.33
C ILE A 483 -11.74 2.25 -0.04
N GLU A 484 -12.96 2.73 0.25
CA GLU A 484 -13.76 2.37 1.44
C GLU A 484 -12.96 2.29 2.79
N GLY A 485 -13.53 1.71 3.85
CA GLY A 485 -12.84 1.61 5.16
C GLY A 485 -12.80 2.91 5.99
N THR A 486 -11.89 2.94 6.97
CA THR A 486 -11.80 4.04 7.95
C THR A 486 -10.36 4.43 8.31
N VAL A 487 -10.15 5.73 8.53
CA VAL A 487 -8.90 6.29 9.08
C VAL A 487 -9.26 7.15 10.28
N SER A 488 -8.71 6.85 11.45
CA SER A 488 -9.03 7.59 12.68
C SER A 488 -7.84 7.80 13.59
N GLU A 489 -7.76 8.99 14.22
CA GLU A 489 -6.74 9.28 15.22
C GLU A 489 -5.29 9.18 14.65
N CYS A 490 -5.12 9.42 13.35
CA CYS A 490 -3.84 9.28 12.67
C CYS A 490 -3.16 10.63 12.38
N ASN A 491 -1.83 10.60 12.32
CA ASN A 491 -1.01 11.78 12.04
C ASN A 491 0.00 11.54 10.90
N ALA A 492 0.22 12.55 10.06
CA ALA A 492 1.28 12.55 9.06
C ALA A 492 2.05 13.88 9.04
N SER A 493 3.38 13.83 9.14
CA SER A 493 4.23 15.02 9.25
C SER A 493 5.32 15.16 8.18
N GLY A 494 5.48 14.17 7.30
CA GLY A 494 6.42 14.26 6.17
C GLY A 494 5.93 15.24 5.09
N SER A 495 6.85 15.81 4.34
CA SER A 495 6.50 16.56 3.11
C SER A 495 6.01 15.59 2.05
N VAL A 496 5.05 16.02 1.23
CA VAL A 496 4.46 15.16 0.19
C VAL A 496 4.54 15.88 -1.15
N ILE A 497 5.28 15.29 -2.08
CA ILE A 497 5.44 15.83 -3.43
C ILE A 497 4.96 14.78 -4.43
N GLY A 498 4.07 15.18 -5.33
CA GLY A 498 3.48 14.26 -6.30
C GLY A 498 2.89 14.96 -7.51
N THR A 499 2.08 14.25 -8.28
CA THR A 499 1.69 14.70 -9.62
C THR A 499 0.19 14.86 -9.75
N GLN A 500 -0.56 13.88 -9.25
CA GLN A 500 -2.01 13.84 -9.12
C GLN A 500 -2.34 13.34 -7.71
N TYR A 501 -3.54 13.64 -7.23
CA TYR A 501 -4.09 13.23 -5.92
C TYR A 501 -3.04 13.22 -4.81
N VAL A 502 -2.60 14.43 -4.45
CA VAL A 502 -1.54 14.62 -3.46
C VAL A 502 -2.17 15.08 -2.15
N GLY A 503 -2.07 14.27 -1.11
CA GLY A 503 -2.62 14.52 0.21
C GLY A 503 -1.56 14.46 1.30
N GLY A 504 -1.57 15.40 2.26
CA GLY A 504 -0.69 15.28 3.42
C GLY A 504 -1.02 14.07 4.31
N LEU A 505 -2.24 13.54 4.27
CA LEU A 505 -2.63 12.29 4.93
C LEU A 505 -2.98 11.20 3.90
N ILE A 506 -3.96 11.44 3.03
CA ILE A 506 -4.44 10.47 2.04
C ILE A 506 -4.36 11.07 0.64
N GLY A 507 -3.69 10.42 -0.30
CA GLY A 507 -3.64 10.87 -1.70
C GLY A 507 -5.01 10.78 -2.38
N ASP A 508 -5.44 9.56 -2.69
CA ASP A 508 -6.78 9.25 -3.23
C ASP A 508 -7.66 8.59 -2.15
N ASN A 509 -8.69 9.31 -1.73
CA ASN A 509 -9.74 8.80 -0.85
C ASN A 509 -11.03 8.49 -1.62
N SER A 510 -11.16 7.25 -2.06
CA SER A 510 -12.34 6.72 -2.72
C SER A 510 -13.29 6.08 -1.69
N TYR A 511 -13.93 6.93 -0.89
CA TYR A 511 -15.03 6.61 0.04
C TYR A 511 -14.68 6.14 1.48
N ALA A 512 -13.44 6.32 1.93
CA ALA A 512 -13.08 6.10 3.33
C ALA A 512 -13.53 7.26 4.22
N SER A 513 -13.99 6.95 5.43
CA SER A 513 -14.26 7.98 6.45
C SER A 513 -12.97 8.34 7.19
N VAL A 514 -12.71 9.64 7.36
CA VAL A 514 -11.50 10.17 8.00
C VAL A 514 -11.89 11.01 9.21
N THR A 515 -11.47 10.61 10.40
CA THR A 515 -11.93 11.27 11.64
C THR A 515 -10.81 11.51 12.64
N ASN A 516 -10.77 12.69 13.26
CA ASN A 516 -9.75 13.04 14.26
C ASN A 516 -8.31 12.86 13.73
N CYS A 517 -8.06 13.19 12.46
CA CYS A 517 -6.75 13.03 11.84
C CYS A 517 -6.08 14.38 11.57
N HIS A 518 -4.75 14.41 11.64
CA HIS A 518 -3.97 15.62 11.43
C HIS A 518 -2.84 15.40 10.43
N ALA A 519 -2.60 16.40 9.58
CA ALA A 519 -1.43 16.46 8.74
C ALA A 519 -0.67 17.77 8.97
N ASN A 520 0.66 17.70 9.01
CA ASN A 520 1.50 18.87 9.31
C ASN A 520 2.84 18.88 8.55
N GLY A 521 2.91 18.16 7.43
CA GLY A 521 4.04 18.24 6.49
C GLY A 521 4.35 19.68 6.11
N GLU A 522 5.64 20.05 6.05
CA GLU A 522 6.02 21.45 5.78
C GLU A 522 5.52 21.90 4.41
N THR A 523 5.64 21.03 3.41
CA THR A 523 5.26 21.30 2.03
C THR A 523 4.44 20.16 1.46
N ILE A 524 3.25 20.48 0.93
CA ILE A 524 2.47 19.58 0.09
C ILE A 524 2.43 20.17 -1.32
N GLU A 525 2.98 19.47 -2.31
CA GLU A 525 3.03 19.96 -3.69
C GLU A 525 2.52 18.92 -4.69
N GLY A 526 1.59 19.33 -5.54
CA GLY A 526 1.05 18.47 -6.59
C GLY A 526 0.55 19.22 -7.82
N GLY A 527 0.19 18.48 -8.86
CA GLY A 527 -0.37 19.06 -10.08
C GLY A 527 -1.90 19.17 -10.04
N PHE A 528 -2.58 18.04 -9.84
CA PHE A 528 -4.03 17.91 -9.91
C PHE A 528 -4.59 17.32 -8.61
N ALA A 529 -5.65 17.93 -8.07
CA ALA A 529 -6.32 17.51 -6.84
C ALA A 529 -5.33 17.40 -5.67
N VAL A 530 -5.01 18.56 -5.09
CA VAL A 530 -4.01 18.67 -4.02
C VAL A 530 -4.70 19.15 -2.75
N GLY A 531 -4.47 18.44 -1.65
CA GLY A 531 -5.02 18.70 -0.33
C GLY A 531 -3.99 18.60 0.78
N GLY A 532 -4.03 19.49 1.77
CA GLY A 532 -3.19 19.33 2.96
C GLY A 532 -3.52 18.07 3.75
N LEU A 533 -4.76 17.56 3.67
CA LEU A 533 -5.17 16.29 4.27
C LEU A 533 -5.49 15.25 3.19
N ILE A 534 -6.39 15.57 2.25
CA ILE A 534 -6.85 14.64 1.22
C ILE A 534 -6.65 15.23 -0.17
N GLY A 535 -5.88 14.56 -1.03
CA GLY A 535 -5.66 15.01 -2.40
C GLY A 535 -6.96 15.07 -3.20
N GLY A 536 -7.61 13.92 -3.39
CA GLY A 536 -8.97 13.90 -3.90
C GLY A 536 -9.62 12.54 -3.81
N GLY A 537 -10.79 12.37 -4.43
CA GLY A 537 -11.47 11.08 -4.54
C GLY A 537 -12.97 11.22 -4.79
N GLY A 538 -13.67 10.08 -4.86
CA GLY A 538 -15.11 10.02 -5.15
C GLY A 538 -15.45 9.88 -6.64
N TYR A 539 -14.50 9.44 -7.48
CA TYR A 539 -14.67 9.33 -8.93
C TYR A 539 -15.40 8.05 -9.37
N MET A 540 -16.60 7.78 -8.83
CA MET A 540 -17.45 6.72 -9.39
C MET A 540 -18.88 7.20 -9.60
N THR A 541 -19.51 6.64 -10.63
CA THR A 541 -20.86 6.97 -11.10
C THR A 541 -21.97 6.45 -10.17
N VAL A 542 -21.63 5.90 -9.00
CA VAL A 542 -22.57 5.26 -8.09
C VAL A 542 -22.74 6.12 -6.83
N VAL A 543 -23.85 6.87 -6.79
CA VAL A 543 -24.32 7.75 -5.70
C VAL A 543 -24.73 7.02 -4.41
N GLN A 544 -24.18 5.84 -4.12
CA GLN A 544 -24.57 5.05 -2.94
C GLN A 544 -23.68 5.26 -1.72
N TYR A 545 -22.49 5.83 -1.89
CA TYR A 545 -21.52 5.99 -0.81
C TYR A 545 -21.44 7.44 -0.35
N HIS A 546 -21.68 7.66 0.94
CA HIS A 546 -21.52 8.94 1.62
C HIS A 546 -20.55 8.70 2.78
N PHE A 547 -19.40 9.36 2.73
CA PHE A 547 -18.36 9.28 3.75
C PHE A 547 -18.16 10.64 4.43
N VAL A 548 -17.42 10.64 5.53
CA VAL A 548 -17.27 11.81 6.41
C VAL A 548 -15.80 12.15 6.58
N VAL A 549 -15.47 13.44 6.54
CA VAL A 549 -14.22 13.99 7.05
C VAL A 549 -14.57 14.88 8.24
N GLU A 550 -14.22 14.44 9.45
CA GLU A 550 -14.65 15.10 10.68
C GLU A 550 -13.52 15.30 11.69
N ASN A 551 -13.47 16.49 12.29
CA ASN A 551 -12.45 16.87 13.28
C ASN A 551 -11.02 16.72 12.76
N CYS A 552 -10.80 17.04 11.49
CA CYS A 552 -9.49 16.91 10.85
C CYS A 552 -8.84 18.27 10.61
N SER A 553 -7.52 18.28 10.51
CA SER A 553 -6.79 19.52 10.22
C SER A 553 -5.54 19.34 9.39
N TYR A 554 -5.17 20.42 8.70
CA TYR A 554 -3.82 20.61 8.20
C TYR A 554 -3.18 21.87 8.78
N THR A 555 -1.97 21.73 9.33
CA THR A 555 -1.24 22.84 9.97
C THR A 555 0.18 23.04 9.43
N GLY A 556 0.50 22.45 8.28
CA GLY A 556 1.76 22.71 7.58
C GLY A 556 1.86 24.11 6.98
N ASN A 557 3.01 24.45 6.37
CA ASN A 557 3.25 25.81 5.89
C ASN A 557 2.47 26.12 4.62
N SER A 558 2.48 25.21 3.64
CA SER A 558 1.84 25.46 2.35
C SER A 558 1.29 24.21 1.67
N VAL A 559 0.27 24.44 0.84
CA VAL A 559 -0.29 23.47 -0.10
C VAL A 559 -0.24 24.09 -1.50
N SER A 560 0.51 23.47 -2.40
CA SER A 560 0.79 23.99 -3.73
C SER A 560 0.14 23.12 -4.79
N GLY A 561 -0.75 23.68 -5.61
CA GLY A 561 -1.46 22.93 -6.65
C GLY A 561 -1.80 23.76 -7.89
N ASN A 562 -1.97 23.11 -9.04
CA ASN A 562 -2.30 23.77 -10.30
C ASN A 562 -3.73 23.50 -10.81
N HIS A 563 -4.45 22.56 -10.20
CA HIS A 563 -5.84 22.27 -10.50
C HIS A 563 -6.52 21.64 -9.28
N SER A 564 -7.70 22.13 -8.90
CA SER A 564 -8.43 21.63 -7.71
C SER A 564 -7.55 21.59 -6.46
N ALA A 565 -6.91 22.72 -6.14
CA ALA A 565 -6.07 22.85 -4.95
C ALA A 565 -6.91 23.33 -3.77
N GLY A 566 -7.05 22.51 -2.75
CA GLY A 566 -7.65 22.89 -1.48
C GLY A 566 -6.61 22.78 -0.39
N GLY A 567 -6.57 23.73 0.54
CA GLY A 567 -5.64 23.62 1.66
C GLY A 567 -5.91 22.43 2.59
N LEU A 568 -7.14 21.90 2.66
CA LEU A 568 -7.42 20.64 3.34
C LEU A 568 -7.75 19.51 2.35
N ILE A 569 -8.63 19.78 1.38
CA ILE A 569 -9.12 18.77 0.44
C ILE A 569 -9.06 19.31 -0.99
N GLY A 570 -8.36 18.63 -1.91
CA GLY A 570 -8.30 19.07 -3.30
C GLY A 570 -9.63 18.90 -4.05
N TRP A 571 -10.10 17.66 -4.19
CA TRP A 571 -11.35 17.33 -4.89
C TRP A 571 -12.19 16.31 -4.15
N VAL A 572 -13.49 16.58 -3.96
CA VAL A 572 -14.44 15.61 -3.41
C VAL A 572 -15.82 15.66 -4.04
N GLU A 573 -16.51 14.52 -4.00
CA GLU A 573 -17.92 14.36 -4.39
C GLU A 573 -18.71 13.62 -3.29
N ASN A 574 -19.96 14.06 -3.04
CA ASN A 574 -20.90 13.40 -2.13
C ASN A 574 -20.36 13.09 -0.70
N ILE A 575 -19.63 14.04 -0.11
CA ILE A 575 -18.99 13.91 1.21
C ILE A 575 -19.60 14.90 2.24
N THR A 576 -19.58 14.55 3.52
CA THR A 576 -19.70 15.54 4.60
C THR A 576 -18.32 15.94 5.13
N VAL A 577 -18.01 17.23 5.10
CA VAL A 577 -16.83 17.81 5.75
C VAL A 577 -17.32 18.63 6.93
N ASN A 578 -16.96 18.23 8.15
CA ASN A 578 -17.47 18.83 9.39
C ASN A 578 -16.36 19.10 10.39
N ASN A 579 -16.39 20.25 11.07
CA ASN A 579 -15.45 20.57 12.14
C ASN A 579 -13.98 20.50 11.70
N CYS A 580 -13.65 20.99 10.49
CA CYS A 580 -12.31 20.86 9.93
C CYS A 580 -11.64 22.22 9.71
N TYR A 581 -10.31 22.26 9.72
CA TYR A 581 -9.59 23.50 9.46
C TYR A 581 -8.22 23.38 8.81
N LEU A 582 -7.79 24.48 8.21
CA LEU A 582 -6.46 24.72 7.64
C LEU A 582 -5.85 25.98 8.24
N THR A 583 -4.54 25.96 8.52
CA THR A 583 -3.75 27.19 8.79
C THR A 583 -2.72 27.58 7.73
N GLY A 584 -2.22 26.64 6.91
CA GLY A 584 -1.19 26.90 5.88
C GLY A 584 -1.70 27.64 4.63
N ASP A 585 -0.79 28.26 3.89
CA ASP A 585 -1.11 29.00 2.65
C ASP A 585 -1.41 28.05 1.48
N VAL A 586 -2.29 28.48 0.56
CA VAL A 586 -2.58 27.76 -0.69
C VAL A 586 -1.97 28.51 -1.86
N LEU A 587 -1.06 27.85 -2.58
CA LEU A 587 -0.16 28.46 -3.57
C LEU A 587 -0.25 27.75 -4.93
N PRO A 588 0.19 28.39 -6.03
CA PRO A 588 0.35 27.70 -7.31
C PRO A 588 1.57 26.76 -7.26
N SER A 589 1.44 25.56 -7.84
CA SER A 589 2.57 24.63 -7.96
C SER A 589 3.46 24.97 -9.16
N GLN A 590 4.74 24.60 -9.09
CA GLN A 590 5.65 24.65 -10.25
C GLN A 590 5.49 23.45 -11.20
N ILE A 591 4.66 22.47 -10.84
CA ILE A 591 4.50 21.23 -11.59
C ILE A 591 3.58 21.45 -12.81
N ASP A 592 4.14 21.34 -14.02
CA ASP A 592 3.37 21.46 -15.25
C ASP A 592 2.39 20.28 -15.43
N ILE A 593 1.11 20.63 -15.62
CA ILE A 593 0.00 19.69 -15.86
C ILE A 593 -0.64 19.87 -17.23
N SER A 594 -0.02 20.64 -18.13
CA SER A 594 -0.55 20.96 -19.46
C SER A 594 -0.86 19.73 -20.34
N MET A 595 -0.23 18.59 -20.04
CA MET A 595 -0.47 17.31 -20.70
C MET A 595 -1.62 16.48 -20.12
N LEU A 596 -2.14 16.84 -18.94
CA LEU A 596 -3.27 16.15 -18.32
C LEU A 596 -4.56 16.59 -19.03
N ALA A 597 -5.18 15.68 -19.78
CA ALA A 597 -6.48 15.89 -20.41
C ALA A 597 -7.61 15.87 -19.37
N ILE A 598 -7.69 16.92 -18.54
CA ILE A 598 -8.71 17.01 -17.49
C ILE A 598 -10.00 17.54 -18.13
N GLY A 599 -10.90 16.62 -18.47
CA GLY A 599 -12.17 16.97 -19.12
C GLY A 599 -13.14 17.69 -18.19
N GLY A 600 -13.73 18.80 -18.66
CA GLY A 600 -15.12 19.21 -18.37
C GLY A 600 -15.52 19.74 -16.99
N TYR A 601 -14.69 19.60 -15.94
CA TYR A 601 -15.00 20.13 -14.61
C TYR A 601 -14.37 21.51 -14.39
N GLY A 602 -15.05 22.38 -13.62
CA GLY A 602 -14.56 23.72 -13.31
C GLY A 602 -13.45 23.66 -12.26
N PRO A 603 -12.19 23.97 -12.60
CA PRO A 603 -11.10 23.97 -11.63
C PRO A 603 -11.36 24.98 -10.51
N GLY A 604 -11.00 24.63 -9.28
CA GLY A 604 -11.17 25.51 -8.12
C GLY A 604 -9.95 25.52 -7.22
N THR A 605 -9.57 26.70 -6.74
CA THR A 605 -8.56 26.85 -5.68
C THR A 605 -9.25 27.42 -4.46
N GLY A 606 -9.22 26.68 -3.36
CA GLY A 606 -9.90 27.04 -2.12
C GLY A 606 -8.97 26.97 -0.92
N GLY A 607 -9.23 27.80 0.09
CA GLY A 607 -8.58 27.65 1.38
C GLY A 607 -8.86 26.26 1.96
N LEU A 608 -10.10 25.88 2.22
CA LEU A 608 -10.40 24.54 2.74
C LEU A 608 -10.50 23.49 1.61
N ILE A 609 -11.29 23.76 0.57
CA ILE A 609 -11.63 22.79 -0.47
C ILE A 609 -11.42 23.36 -1.87
N GLY A 610 -10.67 22.68 -2.74
CA GLY A 610 -10.51 23.07 -4.14
C GLY A 610 -11.82 22.93 -4.92
N HIS A 611 -12.37 21.72 -4.96
CA HIS A 611 -13.59 21.35 -5.67
C HIS A 611 -14.51 20.46 -4.83
N ALA A 612 -15.77 20.90 -4.64
CA ALA A 612 -16.84 20.09 -4.04
C ALA A 612 -18.03 19.94 -5.00
N SER A 613 -18.53 18.71 -5.22
CA SER A 613 -19.70 18.50 -6.08
C SER A 613 -20.62 17.33 -5.68
N ARG A 614 -21.78 17.22 -6.35
CA ARG A 614 -22.72 16.09 -6.24
C ARG A 614 -23.18 15.77 -4.80
N GLY A 615 -23.60 16.79 -4.06
CA GLY A 615 -24.23 16.60 -2.74
C GLY A 615 -23.30 16.77 -1.55
N CYS A 616 -22.13 17.41 -1.71
CA CYS A 616 -21.27 17.68 -0.57
C CYS A 616 -21.95 18.58 0.47
N VAL A 617 -21.67 18.32 1.75
CA VAL A 617 -22.14 19.10 2.90
C VAL A 617 -20.92 19.59 3.66
N ILE A 618 -20.64 20.89 3.59
CA ILE A 618 -19.50 21.52 4.26
C ILE A 618 -20.05 22.34 5.42
N GLU A 619 -19.74 21.92 6.64
CA GLU A 619 -20.28 22.53 7.85
C GLU A 619 -19.18 22.81 8.87
N ASN A 620 -19.40 23.85 9.67
CA ASN A 620 -18.61 24.16 10.86
C ASN A 620 -17.08 24.12 10.61
N SER A 621 -16.61 24.70 9.51
CA SER A 621 -15.21 24.55 9.08
C SER A 621 -14.61 25.89 8.65
N TYR A 622 -13.29 26.01 8.72
CA TYR A 622 -12.64 27.27 8.40
C TYR A 622 -11.23 27.17 7.80
N ALA A 623 -10.78 28.23 7.15
CA ALA A 623 -9.43 28.36 6.62
C ALA A 623 -8.82 29.72 6.98
N THR A 624 -7.54 29.74 7.37
CA THR A 624 -6.80 30.97 7.72
C THR A 624 -5.57 31.23 6.87
N GLY A 625 -5.23 30.34 5.93
CA GLY A 625 -4.15 30.56 4.97
C GLY A 625 -4.52 31.58 3.90
N SER A 626 -3.52 32.27 3.36
CA SER A 626 -3.69 33.07 2.13
C SER A 626 -3.96 32.13 0.95
N VAL A 627 -4.70 32.60 -0.05
CA VAL A 627 -5.05 31.77 -1.23
C VAL A 627 -4.60 32.52 -2.48
N THR A 628 -3.58 32.00 -3.15
CA THR A 628 -3.01 32.61 -4.36
C THR A 628 -3.11 31.67 -5.55
N PHE A 629 -3.75 32.15 -6.62
CA PHE A 629 -3.88 31.44 -7.89
C PHE A 629 -4.00 32.42 -9.06
N ASP A 630 -2.89 32.77 -9.69
CA ASP A 630 -2.84 33.77 -10.77
C ASP A 630 -2.80 33.18 -12.19
N ASN A 631 -3.08 31.88 -12.32
CA ASN A 631 -2.98 31.21 -13.61
C ASN A 631 -4.10 31.68 -14.57
N SER A 632 -3.69 32.16 -15.74
CA SER A 632 -4.55 32.76 -16.76
C SER A 632 -5.30 31.76 -17.65
N TYR A 633 -5.41 30.48 -17.26
CA TYR A 633 -6.18 29.51 -18.05
C TYR A 633 -7.64 29.98 -18.20
N SER A 634 -8.05 30.24 -19.43
CA SER A 634 -9.40 30.70 -19.76
C SER A 634 -10.40 29.55 -19.59
N GLY A 635 -11.23 29.55 -18.52
CA GLY A 635 -12.15 28.41 -18.33
C GLY A 635 -13.04 28.32 -17.10
N GLY A 636 -13.32 29.39 -16.34
CA GLY A 636 -14.22 29.29 -15.17
C GLY A 636 -13.54 28.81 -13.88
N TYR A 637 -12.22 29.02 -13.76
CA TYR A 637 -11.48 28.82 -12.52
C TYR A 637 -12.09 29.66 -11.40
N GLY A 638 -12.42 29.04 -10.27
CA GLY A 638 -12.91 29.72 -9.07
C GLY A 638 -11.81 29.82 -8.01
N THR A 639 -11.54 31.01 -7.48
CA THR A 639 -10.63 31.18 -6.34
C THR A 639 -11.44 31.62 -5.12
N GLY A 640 -11.44 30.82 -4.05
CA GLY A 640 -12.20 31.08 -2.84
C GLY A 640 -11.36 31.06 -1.58
N GLY A 641 -11.62 31.95 -0.63
CA GLY A 641 -10.96 31.88 0.68
C GLY A 641 -11.28 30.60 1.45
N LEU A 642 -12.42 29.95 1.19
CA LEU A 642 -12.77 28.64 1.74
C LEU A 642 -12.93 27.58 0.65
N ILE A 643 -13.69 27.85 -0.42
CA ILE A 643 -13.97 26.87 -1.47
C ILE A 643 -13.73 27.44 -2.86
N GLY A 644 -12.93 26.77 -3.68
CA GLY A 644 -12.67 27.20 -5.05
C GLY A 644 -13.89 27.08 -5.95
N TYR A 645 -14.39 25.86 -6.11
CA TYR A 645 -15.56 25.53 -6.91
C TYR A 645 -16.55 24.66 -6.12
N ILE A 646 -17.84 24.98 -6.22
CA ILE A 646 -18.91 24.20 -5.59
C ILE A 646 -20.11 24.00 -6.54
N ASN A 647 -20.69 22.80 -6.53
CA ASN A 647 -21.84 22.45 -7.37
C ASN A 647 -22.79 21.47 -6.67
N GLN A 648 -24.10 21.70 -6.72
CA GLN A 648 -25.10 20.81 -6.11
C GLN A 648 -24.78 20.44 -4.65
N SER A 649 -24.24 21.39 -3.87
CA SER A 649 -23.67 21.15 -2.54
C SER A 649 -24.01 22.30 -1.59
N SER A 650 -23.70 22.17 -0.29
CA SER A 650 -24.01 23.21 0.71
C SER A 650 -22.82 23.63 1.56
N VAL A 651 -22.81 24.91 1.94
CA VAL A 651 -21.87 25.50 2.91
C VAL A 651 -22.69 26.16 4.03
N ASP A 652 -22.41 25.81 5.28
CA ASP A 652 -23.09 26.34 6.47
C ASP A 652 -22.13 26.49 7.65
N ASN A 653 -22.29 27.54 8.46
CA ASN A 653 -21.47 27.83 9.64
C ASN A 653 -19.96 27.80 9.36
N CYS A 654 -19.52 28.30 8.22
CA CYS A 654 -18.11 28.31 7.86
C CYS A 654 -17.53 29.74 7.86
N TYR A 655 -16.20 29.85 7.95
CA TYR A 655 -15.55 31.13 7.71
C TYR A 655 -14.19 31.04 7.02
N ALA A 656 -13.83 32.12 6.33
CA ALA A 656 -12.48 32.32 5.79
C ALA A 656 -11.85 33.54 6.45
N GLN A 657 -10.62 33.40 6.96
CA GLN A 657 -9.88 34.45 7.69
C GLN A 657 -8.46 34.65 7.12
N GLY A 658 -8.18 34.10 5.94
CA GLY A 658 -6.88 34.21 5.27
C GLY A 658 -6.42 35.63 5.01
N GLY A 659 -5.14 35.77 4.69
CA GLY A 659 -4.52 36.98 4.16
C GLY A 659 -5.09 37.37 2.80
N GLU A 660 -4.25 37.68 1.81
CA GLU A 660 -4.75 38.03 0.47
C GLU A 660 -5.41 36.82 -0.20
N ILE A 661 -6.61 37.01 -0.77
CA ILE A 661 -7.21 36.08 -1.72
C ILE A 661 -6.98 36.63 -3.12
N LYS A 662 -6.02 36.03 -3.82
CA LYS A 662 -5.58 36.47 -5.15
C LYS A 662 -5.96 35.44 -6.21
N GLY A 663 -6.86 35.82 -7.12
CA GLY A 663 -7.37 34.94 -8.18
C GLY A 663 -7.35 35.59 -9.57
N ALA A 664 -7.27 34.80 -10.64
CA ALA A 664 -7.34 35.32 -12.01
C ALA A 664 -8.75 35.85 -12.40
N ASP A 665 -9.82 35.11 -12.08
CA ASP A 665 -11.24 35.50 -12.24
C ASP A 665 -12.12 34.64 -11.31
N ASN A 666 -13.41 34.96 -11.18
CA ASN A 666 -14.36 34.31 -10.25
C ASN A 666 -13.80 34.19 -8.84
N THR A 667 -13.31 35.32 -8.31
CA THR A 667 -12.63 35.37 -7.02
C THR A 667 -13.60 35.79 -5.93
N GLY A 668 -13.80 34.92 -4.94
CA GLY A 668 -14.70 35.15 -3.82
C GLY A 668 -14.01 35.00 -2.47
N GLY A 669 -14.47 35.77 -1.48
CA GLY A 669 -13.88 35.68 -0.13
C GLY A 669 -14.22 34.39 0.60
N LEU A 670 -15.39 33.80 0.33
CA LEU A 670 -15.75 32.46 0.81
C LEU A 670 -15.66 31.44 -0.32
N VAL A 671 -16.39 31.67 -1.41
CA VAL A 671 -16.53 30.75 -2.54
C VAL A 671 -16.14 31.42 -3.84
N GLY A 672 -15.25 30.82 -4.62
CA GLY A 672 -14.88 31.32 -5.94
C GLY A 672 -16.02 31.20 -6.95
N PHE A 673 -16.38 29.96 -7.30
CA PHE A 673 -17.42 29.64 -8.27
C PHE A 673 -18.52 28.78 -7.64
N ALA A 674 -19.72 29.33 -7.51
CA ALA A 674 -20.92 28.58 -7.15
C ALA A 674 -21.72 28.22 -8.39
N ASN A 675 -21.69 26.94 -8.77
CA ASN A 675 -22.53 26.39 -9.83
C ASN A 675 -23.94 26.03 -9.32
N THR A 676 -24.82 25.57 -10.19
CA THR A 676 -26.26 25.33 -9.93
C THR A 676 -26.54 24.41 -8.75
N GLY A 677 -27.67 24.64 -8.07
CA GLY A 677 -28.15 23.78 -6.98
C GLY A 677 -27.35 23.92 -5.69
N THR A 678 -26.58 24.99 -5.54
CA THR A 678 -25.74 25.24 -4.36
C THR A 678 -26.46 26.10 -3.33
N THR A 679 -26.25 25.81 -2.04
CA THR A 679 -26.69 26.65 -0.92
C THR A 679 -25.49 27.15 -0.11
N ILE A 680 -25.35 28.46 0.07
CA ILE A 680 -24.32 29.06 0.92
C ILE A 680 -25.03 29.92 1.95
N LYS A 681 -24.92 29.54 3.22
CA LYS A 681 -25.62 30.24 4.29
C LYS A 681 -24.80 30.41 5.55
N THR A 682 -25.21 31.39 6.34
CA THR A 682 -24.80 31.54 7.75
C THR A 682 -23.28 31.47 7.96
N SER A 683 -22.55 31.97 6.95
CA SER A 683 -21.10 31.91 6.86
C SER A 683 -20.50 33.30 6.79
N VAL A 684 -19.24 33.43 7.21
CA VAL A 684 -18.60 34.71 7.47
C VAL A 684 -17.26 34.84 6.75
N VAL A 685 -17.00 35.99 6.15
CA VAL A 685 -15.70 36.30 5.52
C VAL A 685 -14.99 37.35 6.34
N LEU A 686 -13.82 36.98 6.85
CA LEU A 686 -12.98 37.75 7.76
C LEU A 686 -11.68 38.23 7.08
N THR A 687 -11.43 37.78 5.86
CA THR A 687 -10.33 38.25 5.01
C THR A 687 -10.47 39.74 4.65
N GLU A 688 -9.35 40.46 4.63
CA GLU A 688 -9.31 41.91 4.40
C GLU A 688 -9.24 42.30 2.91
N GLU A 689 -8.77 41.43 2.02
CA GLU A 689 -8.53 41.80 0.62
C GLU A 689 -8.79 40.65 -0.35
N ILE A 690 -9.53 40.97 -1.43
CA ILE A 690 -9.57 40.18 -2.67
C ILE A 690 -8.89 40.93 -3.79
N THR A 691 -7.89 40.30 -4.40
CA THR A 691 -7.19 40.80 -5.59
C THR A 691 -7.51 39.94 -6.80
N THR A 692 -8.00 40.57 -7.87
CA THR A 692 -8.25 39.85 -9.13
C THR A 692 -8.20 40.77 -10.34
N THR A 693 -7.77 40.22 -11.48
CA THR A 693 -7.81 40.88 -12.79
C THR A 693 -9.15 40.67 -13.51
N GLY A 694 -9.91 39.66 -13.08
CA GLY A 694 -11.23 39.32 -13.60
C GLY A 694 -12.34 40.27 -13.16
N THR A 695 -13.52 40.08 -13.75
CA THR A 695 -14.71 40.93 -13.46
C THR A 695 -15.65 40.29 -12.45
N ASN A 696 -15.59 38.96 -12.29
CA ASN A 696 -16.42 38.24 -11.34
C ASN A 696 -15.72 38.21 -9.98
N LYS A 697 -16.01 39.24 -9.17
CA LYS A 697 -15.53 39.33 -7.79
C LYS A 697 -16.66 39.62 -6.83
N GLY A 698 -16.59 39.03 -5.64
CA GLY A 698 -17.54 39.29 -4.56
C GLY A 698 -17.02 38.85 -3.20
N ARG A 699 -17.40 39.56 -2.13
CA ARG A 699 -16.86 39.28 -0.80
C ARG A 699 -17.23 37.89 -0.29
N VAL A 700 -18.42 37.38 -0.63
CA VAL A 700 -18.83 36.00 -0.30
C VAL A 700 -18.62 35.10 -1.51
N VAL A 701 -19.17 35.46 -2.68
CA VAL A 701 -19.13 34.61 -3.88
C VAL A 701 -18.60 35.36 -5.10
N GLY A 702 -17.58 34.81 -5.76
CA GLY A 702 -16.98 35.37 -6.97
C GLY A 702 -17.92 35.30 -8.18
N TYR A 703 -18.30 34.09 -8.60
CA TYR A 703 -19.33 33.84 -9.62
C TYR A 703 -20.47 33.01 -9.04
N ASN A 704 -21.71 33.41 -9.31
CA ASN A 704 -22.90 32.72 -8.82
C ASN A 704 -23.83 32.38 -10.00
N ALA A 705 -23.93 31.09 -10.33
CA ALA A 705 -24.85 30.60 -11.34
C ALA A 705 -26.33 30.74 -10.92
N ALA A 706 -27.23 30.68 -11.89
CA ALA A 706 -28.67 30.74 -11.61
C ALA A 706 -29.13 29.51 -10.81
N GLY A 707 -30.08 29.71 -9.89
CA GLY A 707 -30.68 28.62 -9.10
C GLY A 707 -29.97 28.29 -7.78
N ASN A 708 -29.03 29.13 -7.36
CA ASN A 708 -28.35 29.00 -6.07
C ASN A 708 -29.04 29.83 -4.97
N THR A 709 -28.85 29.41 -3.72
CA THR A 709 -29.38 30.10 -2.53
C THR A 709 -28.23 30.71 -1.74
N LEU A 710 -28.20 32.03 -1.61
CA LEU A 710 -27.33 32.75 -0.70
C LEU A 710 -28.19 33.30 0.45
N GLN A 711 -27.84 32.99 1.69
CA GLN A 711 -28.66 33.38 2.84
C GLN A 711 -27.84 33.73 4.09
N ASN A 712 -28.07 34.90 4.67
CA ASN A 712 -27.49 35.27 5.96
C ASN A 712 -25.95 35.20 6.01
N ASN A 713 -25.28 35.57 4.92
CA ASN A 713 -23.81 35.61 4.86
C ASN A 713 -23.29 37.02 5.19
N TYR A 714 -22.12 37.08 5.80
CA TYR A 714 -21.51 38.31 6.27
C TYR A 714 -20.07 38.44 5.80
N ALA A 715 -19.61 39.68 5.64
CA ALA A 715 -18.21 39.98 5.36
C ALA A 715 -17.77 41.19 6.20
N VAL A 716 -16.51 41.20 6.63
CA VAL A 716 -15.96 42.34 7.35
C VAL A 716 -16.04 43.61 6.49
N GLU A 717 -16.51 44.71 7.08
CA GLU A 717 -16.74 45.97 6.35
C GLU A 717 -15.45 46.60 5.83
N SER A 718 -14.31 46.23 6.41
CA SER A 718 -12.97 46.62 5.95
C SER A 718 -12.55 45.91 4.67
N MET A 719 -13.22 44.82 4.29
CA MET A 719 -12.83 43.99 3.16
C MET A 719 -12.88 44.79 1.85
N THR A 720 -11.73 44.85 1.18
CA THR A 720 -11.60 45.51 -0.13
C THR A 720 -11.74 44.52 -1.28
N GLY A 721 -12.08 45.03 -2.48
CA GLY A 721 -12.18 44.21 -3.70
C GLY A 721 -13.59 43.78 -4.10
N GLY A 722 -14.58 43.84 -3.20
CA GLY A 722 -16.00 43.66 -3.53
C GLY A 722 -16.57 44.76 -4.45
N THR A 723 -17.52 44.42 -5.32
CA THR A 723 -18.14 45.34 -6.29
C THR A 723 -19.66 45.42 -6.22
N TRP A 724 -20.28 44.62 -5.37
CA TRP A 724 -21.73 44.53 -5.25
C TRP A 724 -22.22 45.28 -4.01
N THR A 725 -23.51 45.59 -3.98
CA THR A 725 -24.10 46.19 -2.78
C THR A 725 -24.11 45.15 -1.66
N PRO A 726 -23.56 45.46 -0.47
CA PRO A 726 -23.64 44.60 0.70
C PRO A 726 -25.09 44.21 1.02
N ALA A 727 -25.35 42.90 1.06
CA ALA A 727 -26.63 42.33 1.44
C ALA A 727 -26.43 40.88 1.90
N ALA A 728 -27.12 40.49 2.97
CA ALA A 728 -26.98 39.16 3.58
C ALA A 728 -27.25 37.99 2.61
N ASN A 729 -28.08 38.22 1.59
CA ASN A 729 -28.46 37.24 0.58
C ASN A 729 -27.84 37.55 -0.80
N GLY A 730 -26.81 38.40 -0.82
CA GLY A 730 -26.10 38.84 -2.02
C GLY A 730 -24.67 38.31 -2.08
N LYS A 731 -23.99 38.56 -3.21
CA LYS A 731 -22.61 38.12 -3.47
C LYS A 731 -21.58 38.74 -2.52
N ASP A 732 -21.90 39.88 -1.93
CA ASP A 732 -20.99 40.60 -1.03
C ASP A 732 -21.33 40.43 0.46
N GLY A 733 -22.39 39.70 0.81
CA GLY A 733 -22.79 39.53 2.21
C GLY A 733 -23.18 40.85 2.89
N ALA A 734 -23.79 40.77 4.07
CA ALA A 734 -24.02 41.94 4.90
C ALA A 734 -22.73 42.38 5.60
N ASP A 735 -22.61 43.68 5.85
CA ASP A 735 -21.45 44.21 6.56
C ASP A 735 -21.47 43.80 8.03
N VAL A 736 -20.28 43.49 8.56
CA VAL A 736 -20.02 43.37 9.99
C VAL A 736 -18.69 44.05 10.31
N SER A 737 -18.61 44.81 11.39
CA SER A 737 -17.31 45.35 11.86
C SER A 737 -16.44 44.23 12.43
N ASP A 738 -15.11 44.30 12.26
CA ASP A 738 -14.15 43.37 12.87
C ASP A 738 -14.40 43.16 14.39
N ALA A 739 -14.65 44.25 15.12
CA ALA A 739 -14.95 44.18 16.55
C ALA A 739 -16.20 43.34 16.88
N THR A 740 -17.25 43.44 16.07
CA THR A 740 -18.49 42.66 16.24
C THR A 740 -18.27 41.20 15.84
N ALA A 741 -17.52 40.96 14.77
CA ALA A 741 -17.17 39.63 14.30
C ALA A 741 -16.27 38.85 15.27
N LYS A 742 -15.70 39.50 16.30
CA LYS A 742 -14.97 38.87 17.40
C LYS A 742 -15.82 38.61 18.65
N THR A 743 -17.15 38.76 18.57
CA THR A 743 -18.05 38.57 19.72
C THR A 743 -18.81 37.27 19.66
N LEU A 744 -18.94 36.60 20.81
CA LEU A 744 -19.81 35.44 20.99
C LEU A 744 -21.27 35.70 20.54
N THR A 745 -21.78 36.90 20.84
CA THR A 745 -23.16 37.29 20.54
C THR A 745 -23.47 37.42 19.05
N PHE A 746 -22.47 37.69 18.23
CA PHE A 746 -22.66 37.78 16.78
C PHE A 746 -23.02 36.41 16.19
N TYR A 747 -22.26 35.38 16.58
CA TYR A 747 -22.43 34.01 16.07
C TYR A 747 -23.61 33.27 16.73
N SER A 748 -23.81 33.43 18.03
CA SER A 748 -24.86 32.69 18.78
C SER A 748 -26.29 33.15 18.52
N ASN A 749 -26.49 34.40 18.07
CA ASN A 749 -27.82 34.94 17.81
C ASN A 749 -28.30 34.66 16.39
N ALA A 750 -29.63 34.69 16.20
CA ALA A 750 -30.20 34.70 14.87
C ALA A 750 -29.70 35.93 14.07
N PRO A 751 -29.37 35.79 12.78
CA PRO A 751 -29.67 34.62 11.95
C PRO A 751 -28.58 33.54 11.90
N LEU A 752 -27.38 33.76 12.45
CA LEU A 752 -26.28 32.79 12.41
C LEU A 752 -26.57 31.55 13.28
N SER A 753 -26.93 31.75 14.54
CA SER A 753 -27.31 30.67 15.48
C SER A 753 -26.29 29.53 15.58
N TRP A 754 -24.99 29.85 15.52
CA TRP A 754 -23.92 28.85 15.64
C TRP A 754 -23.95 28.19 17.02
N SER A 755 -23.60 26.91 17.10
CA SER A 755 -23.36 26.23 18.37
C SER A 755 -22.01 26.68 18.93
N ILE A 756 -22.02 27.77 19.72
CA ILE A 756 -20.82 28.44 20.22
C ILE A 756 -20.96 28.86 21.69
N SER A 757 -19.87 28.75 22.44
CA SER A 757 -19.77 29.22 23.84
C SER A 757 -18.39 29.83 24.11
N ALA A 758 -18.16 30.33 25.32
CA ALA A 758 -16.85 30.88 25.69
C ALA A 758 -15.81 29.78 25.98
N ASP A 759 -16.23 28.66 26.57
CA ASP A 759 -15.37 27.56 27.00
C ASP A 759 -15.36 26.38 26.01
N GLY A 760 -16.27 26.36 25.04
CA GLY A 760 -16.43 25.27 24.08
C GLY A 760 -17.15 24.04 24.63
N ILE A 761 -17.59 24.05 25.89
CA ILE A 761 -18.16 22.87 26.53
C ILE A 761 -19.55 22.59 25.96
N GLY A 762 -19.70 21.44 25.29
CA GLY A 762 -20.97 21.03 24.68
C GLY A 762 -21.37 21.84 23.44
N THR A 763 -20.45 22.64 22.89
CA THR A 763 -20.65 23.42 21.66
C THR A 763 -19.58 23.09 20.63
N ILE A 764 -19.88 23.32 19.35
CA ILE A 764 -18.96 23.04 18.23
C ILE A 764 -17.80 24.05 18.23
N TRP A 765 -18.14 25.31 18.48
CA TRP A 765 -17.21 26.42 18.48
C TRP A 765 -16.95 26.94 19.90
N ARG A 766 -15.79 27.55 20.07
CA ARG A 766 -15.46 28.38 21.22
C ARG A 766 -14.89 29.73 20.78
N ILE A 767 -15.09 30.75 21.60
CA ILE A 767 -14.48 32.07 21.40
C ILE A 767 -14.18 32.71 22.75
N ASP A 768 -12.89 32.92 23.04
CA ASP A 768 -12.47 33.66 24.22
C ASP A 768 -12.67 35.17 23.97
N ASN A 769 -13.08 35.91 25.00
CA ASN A 769 -13.31 37.37 24.94
C ASN A 769 -12.00 38.18 24.74
N ASN A 770 -10.89 37.52 24.42
CA ASN A 770 -9.57 38.09 24.11
C ASN A 770 -9.45 38.60 22.65
N ASN A 771 -10.56 39.02 22.02
CA ASN A 771 -10.61 39.50 20.63
C ASN A 771 -10.16 38.48 19.56
N ALA A 772 -10.31 37.19 19.82
CA ALA A 772 -10.07 36.14 18.84
C ALA A 772 -11.34 35.83 18.04
N TYR A 773 -11.18 35.30 16.82
CA TYR A 773 -12.28 34.73 16.06
C TYR A 773 -12.65 33.33 16.60
N PRO A 774 -13.84 32.78 16.28
CA PRO A 774 -14.23 31.44 16.73
C PRO A 774 -13.22 30.39 16.30
N VAL A 775 -12.91 29.44 17.17
CA VAL A 775 -12.12 28.24 16.85
C VAL A 775 -12.92 27.00 17.24
N LEU A 776 -12.56 25.84 16.70
CA LEU A 776 -13.28 24.61 17.00
C LEU A 776 -12.98 24.15 18.43
N SER A 777 -14.00 23.72 19.16
CA SER A 777 -13.88 23.38 20.58
C SER A 777 -12.92 22.21 20.83
N TRP A 778 -12.79 21.30 19.87
CA TRP A 778 -11.90 20.14 19.96
C TRP A 778 -10.42 20.52 19.80
N GLN A 779 -10.10 21.70 19.26
CA GLN A 779 -8.71 22.15 19.15
C GLN A 779 -8.13 22.31 20.55
N THR A 780 -6.91 21.83 20.78
CA THR A 780 -6.18 22.14 22.01
C THR A 780 -5.90 23.65 22.07
N PRO A 781 -6.16 24.34 23.20
CA PRO A 781 -5.87 25.76 23.38
C PRO A 781 -4.40 26.15 23.20
#